data_AF-A0A3V6QAM4-F1
#
_entry.id   AF-A0A3V6QAM4-F1
#
_cell.length_a   1.000
_cell.length_b   1.000
_cell.length_c   1.000
_cell.angle_alpha   90.00
_cell.angle_beta   90.00
_cell.angle_gamma   90.00
#
_symmetry.space_group_name_H-M   'P 1'
#
loop_
_entity.id
_entity.type
_entity.pdbx_description
1 polymer ?
#
loop_
_entity_poly.entity_id
_entity_poly.type
_entity_poly.pdbx_seq_one_letter_code
_entity_poly.pdbx_strand_id
1 'polypeptide(L)'
;MRKGQHRGFYLSRCAVCIALGSTFAHVAWARDYFNPAFIEHHGQANRTSVDLSTFDNDKSQLPGTYYVTIIINKTEIGARNVDFQLTTLSDGQQALQGCLRLQELKDNGVKTDLFPTLESEKSCVNLSAIPGASQQFDFQQQALSISIPQLYIANNARGYVPPEKWQEGITALMLNYSFSGYKEYGSSEDSDDAESKYLALQPGFNLGPWRFRNYSNWSANNGESGSWNSVYNYLQRDIIALKSQFTAGDSNTPSDVFDSVPFRGLQLTSDDQMQPNSQRGYAPTIRGIARSNAQVIVRQNGYIAYQTAVSPGEFEINDMFPTGSNGDYDVTVKEADGSEQHFIVPYSSLPILQRTGRAKYSVTVGKYRDYDNHTLDDFGQATLLYGLPWGITLYGGSQIAGDKYQSVAFGVGQNMQMLGAISLDGIWSHAKFDDGRKEAGQSWRVRYSKGVVSTGTTFSLAGYRYASENYNSLSEVINPDDDFYDNYGKRHNRFEASVNQQISDTLGSLTLSWVKEDYWHSAQQMESLSANYNNSWGPVSYTLSYSYNKNTYQYRSDNDDDDNDDDRYNQNDRLFTLSLHVPFTVFDSRLYASYMLNTRKHDATVNSTTLSGTALRDRNLNWSLQQSHSTQDGDSGGVNASYKGTYANLNAGYNQSPDSQQVSYGISGGILAHENGITLSQPITGAAILIKAPGASGVSVENQTGVATDFRGYTVIPNVTPYYRYDISLDSSTFADNVDIPLNNQTVYPTRNAVVRAAYDTHKGYRALLTLTRSNGEPVPFGATASVDGQDANLASIVGDKGQVFLSGLPEEGLLLVNWGSASCRADYRLDISKNMNGIVMANAVCQ
;
A
#
# COMPACT_ATOMS: atom_id res chain seq x y z
N MET A 1 -40.55 59.63 9.68
CA MET A 1 -39.93 60.78 8.97
C MET A 1 -39.47 60.30 7.60
N ARG A 2 -39.96 60.96 6.52
CA ARG A 2 -39.48 61.00 5.11
C ARG A 2 -39.21 59.66 4.38
N LYS A 3 -39.52 59.48 3.09
CA LYS A 3 -40.40 60.07 2.07
C LYS A 3 -40.07 59.27 0.79
N GLY A 4 -41.05 58.95 -0.05
CA GLY A 4 -40.86 58.30 -1.37
C GLY A 4 -42.03 57.36 -1.69
N GLN A 5 -43.26 57.82 -2.03
CA GLN A 5 -43.69 58.47 -3.28
C GLN A 5 -43.25 57.63 -4.51
N HIS A 6 -44.11 57.03 -5.34
CA HIS A 6 -45.32 57.54 -5.98
C HIS A 6 -46.21 56.38 -6.51
N ARG A 7 -47.53 56.44 -6.26
CA ARG A 7 -48.63 56.70 -7.22
C ARG A 7 -48.77 55.73 -8.39
N GLY A 8 -49.84 54.93 -8.33
CA GLY A 8 -50.48 54.37 -9.50
C GLY A 8 -51.22 55.44 -10.31
N PHE A 9 -51.25 55.24 -11.63
CA PHE A 9 -52.18 55.87 -12.55
C PHE A 9 -52.66 54.81 -13.54
N TYR A 10 -53.98 54.61 -13.56
CA TYR A 10 -54.68 53.91 -14.63
C TYR A 10 -54.63 54.78 -15.88
N LEU A 11 -54.23 54.19 -17.02
CA LEU A 11 -54.52 54.77 -18.33
C LEU A 11 -54.73 53.66 -19.37
N SER A 12 -55.96 53.65 -19.86
CA SER A 12 -56.36 53.44 -21.25
C SER A 12 -56.29 52.02 -21.85
N ARG A 13 -57.49 51.55 -22.20
CA ARG A 13 -57.87 50.30 -22.87
C ARG A 13 -57.32 50.11 -24.31
N CYS A 14 -56.22 50.77 -24.70
CA CYS A 14 -55.55 50.54 -25.98
C CYS A 14 -54.33 49.60 -25.89
N ALA A 15 -53.84 49.27 -24.69
CA ALA A 15 -52.70 48.36 -24.53
C ALA A 15 -53.07 46.85 -24.61
N VAL A 16 -54.34 46.50 -24.48
CA VAL A 16 -54.79 45.09 -24.46
C VAL A 16 -54.91 44.49 -25.88
N CYS A 17 -55.10 45.30 -26.92
CA CYS A 17 -55.13 44.80 -28.31
C CYS A 17 -53.73 44.61 -28.92
N ILE A 18 -52.67 45.16 -28.31
CA ILE A 18 -51.27 44.90 -28.73
C ILE A 18 -50.69 43.69 -27.96
N ALA A 19 -51.23 43.36 -26.78
CA ALA A 19 -50.81 42.21 -25.98
C ALA A 19 -51.38 40.85 -26.43
N LEU A 20 -52.40 40.84 -27.31
CA LEU A 20 -53.00 39.61 -27.87
C LEU A 20 -52.52 39.28 -29.31
N GLY A 21 -51.68 40.12 -29.91
CA GLY A 21 -51.07 39.89 -31.23
C GLY A 21 -49.65 39.32 -31.21
N SER A 22 -49.02 39.22 -30.04
CA SER A 22 -47.62 38.80 -29.87
C SER A 22 -47.44 37.33 -29.51
N THR A 23 -48.48 36.50 -29.54
CA THR A 23 -48.42 35.05 -29.25
C THR A 23 -48.43 34.15 -30.50
N PHE A 24 -48.16 34.71 -31.67
CA PHE A 24 -47.76 33.96 -32.87
C PHE A 24 -46.45 34.53 -33.43
N ALA A 25 -45.42 34.63 -32.59
CA ALA A 25 -44.07 34.52 -33.11
C ALA A 25 -43.91 33.05 -33.54
N HIS A 26 -44.20 32.78 -34.81
CA HIS A 26 -43.58 31.65 -35.47
C HIS A 26 -42.08 31.78 -35.18
N VAL A 27 -41.52 30.80 -34.47
CA VAL A 27 -40.08 30.62 -34.46
C VAL A 27 -39.73 30.33 -35.92
N ALA A 28 -39.37 31.39 -36.65
CA ALA A 28 -38.75 31.23 -37.94
C ALA A 28 -37.38 30.63 -37.63
N TRP A 29 -37.22 29.34 -37.92
CA TRP A 29 -35.90 28.77 -38.12
C TRP A 29 -35.34 29.42 -39.38
N ALA A 30 -34.75 30.61 -39.22
CA ALA A 30 -33.87 31.16 -40.22
C ALA A 30 -32.67 30.21 -40.27
N ARG A 31 -32.67 29.35 -41.28
CA ARG A 31 -31.51 28.53 -41.63
C ARG A 31 -30.44 29.49 -42.12
N ASP A 32 -29.22 29.39 -41.60
CA ASP A 32 -28.09 30.09 -42.18
C ASP A 32 -27.95 29.62 -43.63
N TYR A 33 -28.07 30.56 -44.57
CA TYR A 33 -28.06 30.29 -46.00
C TYR A 33 -26.98 31.15 -46.64
N PHE A 34 -25.90 30.51 -47.07
CA PHE A 34 -24.84 31.19 -47.81
C PHE A 34 -25.30 31.42 -49.24
N ASN A 35 -25.38 32.70 -49.67
CA ASN A 35 -25.81 33.03 -51.04
C ASN A 35 -24.72 32.62 -52.05
N PRO A 36 -24.95 31.61 -52.92
CA PRO A 36 -23.95 31.10 -53.87
C PRO A 36 -23.48 32.17 -54.87
N ALA A 37 -24.29 33.22 -55.10
CA ALA A 37 -23.97 34.33 -56.00
C ALA A 37 -22.72 35.13 -55.59
N PHE A 38 -22.23 34.99 -54.34
CA PHE A 38 -20.99 35.62 -53.89
C PHE A 38 -19.71 34.88 -54.34
N ILE A 39 -19.82 33.63 -54.79
CA ILE A 39 -18.68 32.81 -55.26
C ILE A 39 -18.68 32.68 -56.80
N GLU A 40 -19.81 32.92 -57.47
CA GLU A 40 -19.93 32.83 -58.92
C GLU A 40 -19.37 34.09 -59.61
N HIS A 41 -18.16 33.99 -60.19
CA HIS A 41 -17.57 35.04 -61.03
C HIS A 41 -18.42 35.27 -62.29
N HIS A 42 -18.92 36.50 -62.48
CA HIS A 42 -19.61 36.94 -63.69
C HIS A 42 -18.69 36.87 -64.92
N GLY A 43 -18.75 35.78 -65.67
CA GLY A 43 -18.04 35.70 -66.93
C GLY A 43 -17.85 34.31 -67.52
N GLN A 44 -18.90 33.49 -67.60
CA GLN A 44 -19.01 32.44 -68.63
C GLN A 44 -20.42 31.81 -68.61
N ALA A 45 -21.13 31.93 -69.74
CA ALA A 45 -22.46 31.39 -69.94
C ALA A 45 -22.40 29.86 -70.08
N ASN A 46 -22.45 29.17 -68.94
CA ASN A 46 -23.01 27.84 -68.72
C ASN A 46 -22.48 27.33 -67.38
N ARG A 47 -23.34 27.23 -66.35
CA ARG A 47 -23.13 26.27 -65.25
C ARG A 47 -24.40 26.04 -64.44
N THR A 48 -24.60 24.76 -64.17
CA THR A 48 -25.50 24.15 -63.18
C THR A 48 -25.40 24.83 -61.82
N SER A 49 -26.54 25.11 -61.19
CA SER A 49 -26.62 25.55 -59.80
C SER A 49 -25.84 24.59 -58.90
N VAL A 50 -24.77 25.05 -58.26
CA VAL A 50 -24.02 24.26 -57.29
C VAL A 50 -24.84 24.18 -56.02
N ASP A 51 -25.25 22.97 -55.64
CA ASP A 51 -25.98 22.72 -54.39
C ASP A 51 -25.00 22.83 -53.20
N LEU A 52 -25.04 23.96 -52.50
CA LEU A 52 -24.26 24.22 -51.29
C LEU A 52 -25.01 23.87 -50.00
N SER A 53 -26.18 23.23 -50.07
CA SER A 53 -27.00 22.90 -48.90
C SER A 53 -26.30 21.97 -47.89
N THR A 54 -25.24 21.29 -48.32
CA THR A 54 -24.37 20.42 -47.50
C THR A 54 -23.35 21.19 -46.68
N PHE A 55 -23.13 22.49 -46.95
CA PHE A 55 -22.21 23.35 -46.18
C PHE A 55 -22.95 24.39 -45.33
N ASP A 56 -24.28 24.49 -45.47
CA ASP A 56 -25.15 25.43 -44.73
C ASP A 56 -25.48 24.98 -43.28
N ASN A 57 -24.97 23.83 -42.82
CA ASN A 57 -25.07 23.41 -41.43
C ASN A 57 -23.67 23.33 -40.82
N ASP A 58 -23.47 23.94 -39.65
CA ASP A 58 -22.22 23.89 -38.85
C ASP A 58 -21.70 22.46 -38.54
N LYS A 59 -22.49 21.41 -38.86
CA LYS A 59 -22.21 20.01 -38.57
C LYS A 59 -22.06 19.10 -39.80
N SER A 60 -22.23 19.60 -41.03
CA SER A 60 -22.14 18.75 -42.23
C SER A 60 -20.85 18.99 -43.00
N GLN A 61 -19.91 18.06 -42.85
CA GLN A 61 -18.75 17.89 -43.73
C GLN A 61 -18.94 16.67 -44.63
N LEU A 62 -18.21 16.63 -45.75
CA LEU A 62 -18.30 15.51 -46.69
C LEU A 62 -17.66 14.25 -46.08
N PRO A 63 -18.23 13.05 -46.30
CA PRO A 63 -17.57 11.79 -46.02
C PRO A 63 -16.22 11.72 -46.74
N GLY A 64 -15.19 11.22 -46.05
CA GLY A 64 -13.83 11.20 -46.57
C GLY A 64 -12.79 10.90 -45.50
N THR A 65 -11.54 10.86 -45.92
CA THR A 65 -10.40 10.62 -45.02
C THR A 65 -9.90 11.95 -44.46
N TYR A 66 -9.85 12.06 -43.13
CA TYR A 66 -9.33 13.24 -42.44
C TYR A 66 -8.21 12.86 -41.48
N TYR A 67 -7.15 13.66 -41.45
CA TYR A 67 -6.10 13.53 -40.43
C TYR A 67 -6.62 14.12 -39.12
N VAL A 68 -6.81 13.27 -38.10
CA VAL A 68 -7.48 13.65 -36.86
C VAL A 68 -6.77 13.07 -35.65
N THR A 69 -6.77 13.82 -34.55
CA THR A 69 -6.41 13.36 -33.21
C THR A 69 -7.55 12.54 -32.64
N ILE A 70 -7.29 11.30 -32.25
CA ILE A 70 -8.28 10.39 -31.67
C ILE A 70 -8.22 10.50 -30.14
N ILE A 71 -9.36 10.79 -29.54
CA ILE A 71 -9.51 10.97 -28.09
C ILE A 71 -10.56 9.98 -27.59
N ILE A 72 -10.19 9.03 -26.73
CA ILE A 72 -11.15 8.14 -26.04
C ILE A 72 -11.23 8.56 -24.57
N ASN A 73 -12.43 8.88 -24.08
CA ASN A 73 -12.67 9.29 -22.69
C ASN A 73 -11.68 10.36 -22.18
N LYS A 74 -11.43 11.40 -23.00
CA LYS A 74 -10.50 12.51 -22.74
C LYS A 74 -9.01 12.14 -22.70
N THR A 75 -8.66 10.91 -23.08
CA THR A 75 -7.26 10.49 -23.26
C THR A 75 -6.92 10.54 -24.74
N GLU A 76 -5.90 11.32 -25.09
CA GLU A 76 -5.38 11.36 -26.46
C GLU A 76 -4.59 10.09 -26.76
N ILE A 77 -4.96 9.39 -27.84
CA ILE A 77 -4.33 8.12 -28.25
C ILE A 77 -3.27 8.36 -29.32
N GLY A 78 -3.46 9.41 -30.13
CA GLY A 78 -2.58 9.80 -31.23
C GLY A 78 -3.36 10.35 -32.41
N ALA A 79 -2.64 10.86 -33.40
CA ALA A 79 -3.21 11.47 -34.60
C ALA A 79 -2.93 10.64 -35.87
N ARG A 80 -3.98 10.35 -36.66
CA ARG A 80 -3.87 9.61 -37.92
C ARG A 80 -4.99 9.95 -38.90
N ASN A 81 -4.82 9.52 -40.14
CA ASN A 81 -5.90 9.51 -41.12
C ASN A 81 -7.00 8.52 -40.71
N VAL A 82 -8.24 8.99 -40.60
CA VAL A 82 -9.45 8.21 -40.30
C VAL A 82 -10.47 8.43 -41.41
N ASP A 83 -11.08 7.34 -41.89
CA ASP A 83 -12.14 7.38 -42.89
C ASP A 83 -13.49 7.65 -42.21
N PHE A 84 -14.16 8.72 -42.60
CA PHE A 84 -15.47 9.11 -42.05
C PHE A 84 -16.60 8.78 -43.02
N GLN A 85 -17.63 8.11 -42.50
CA GLN A 85 -18.84 7.75 -43.24
C GLN A 85 -20.05 8.44 -42.65
N LEU A 86 -20.97 8.91 -43.51
CA LEU A 86 -22.21 9.51 -43.06
C LEU A 86 -23.14 8.41 -42.53
N THR A 87 -23.52 8.50 -41.25
CA THR A 87 -24.41 7.55 -40.59
C THR A 87 -25.57 8.29 -39.93
N THR A 88 -26.76 7.70 -39.97
CA THR A 88 -27.92 8.22 -39.24
C THR A 88 -27.85 7.76 -37.78
N LEU A 89 -27.73 8.71 -36.85
CA LEU A 89 -27.71 8.48 -35.41
C LEU A 89 -29.10 8.11 -34.86
N SER A 90 -29.15 7.64 -33.62
CA SER A 90 -30.36 7.21 -32.92
C SER A 90 -31.42 8.31 -32.76
N ASP A 91 -31.02 9.58 -32.84
CA ASP A 91 -31.87 10.77 -32.78
C ASP A 91 -32.38 11.23 -34.16
N GLY A 92 -32.07 10.49 -35.23
CA GLY A 92 -32.42 10.80 -36.61
C GLY A 92 -31.50 11.80 -37.31
N GLN A 93 -30.46 12.31 -36.64
CA GLN A 93 -29.49 13.23 -37.26
C GLN A 93 -28.44 12.46 -38.08
N GLN A 94 -28.00 13.04 -39.19
CA GLN A 94 -26.86 12.53 -39.94
C GLN A 94 -25.57 13.09 -39.37
N ALA A 95 -24.63 12.20 -39.00
CA ALA A 95 -23.31 12.58 -38.51
C ALA A 95 -22.22 11.75 -39.17
N LEU A 96 -21.02 12.32 -39.27
CA LEU A 96 -19.83 11.60 -39.70
C LEU A 96 -19.33 10.72 -38.56
N GLN A 97 -19.31 9.41 -38.79
CA GLN A 97 -18.72 8.41 -37.89
C GLN A 97 -17.39 7.96 -38.49
N GLY A 98 -16.32 8.02 -37.70
CA GLY A 98 -14.98 7.61 -38.11
C GLY A 98 -14.80 6.10 -37.96
N CYS A 99 -14.23 5.47 -38.99
CA CYS A 99 -13.93 4.04 -39.02
C CYS A 99 -12.75 3.71 -38.10
N LEU A 100 -13.04 3.01 -37.00
CA LEU A 100 -12.06 2.48 -36.06
C LEU A 100 -11.89 0.98 -36.25
N ARG A 101 -10.68 0.48 -35.98
CA ARG A 101 -10.39 -0.96 -36.00
C ARG A 101 -10.69 -1.57 -34.63
N LEU A 102 -11.09 -2.84 -34.61
CA LEU A 102 -11.36 -3.57 -33.36
C LEU A 102 -10.11 -3.63 -32.47
N GLN A 103 -8.95 -3.88 -33.08
CA GLN A 103 -7.66 -3.92 -32.38
C GLN A 103 -7.34 -2.59 -31.69
N GLU A 104 -7.68 -1.45 -32.29
CA GLU A 104 -7.41 -0.14 -31.69
C GLU A 104 -8.25 0.09 -30.44
N LEU A 105 -9.52 -0.38 -30.43
CA LEU A 105 -10.34 -0.33 -29.23
C LEU A 105 -9.78 -1.25 -28.14
N LYS A 106 -9.34 -2.44 -28.52
CA LYS A 106 -8.77 -3.44 -27.59
C LYS A 106 -7.46 -2.97 -26.97
N ASP A 107 -6.56 -2.41 -27.76
CA ASP A 107 -5.27 -1.85 -27.32
C ASP A 107 -5.46 -0.66 -26.37
N ASN A 108 -6.55 0.10 -26.53
CA ASN A 108 -6.93 1.20 -25.66
C ASN A 108 -7.87 0.79 -24.51
N GLY A 109 -7.92 -0.51 -24.21
CA GLY A 109 -8.57 -1.05 -23.02
C GLY A 109 -10.09 -1.26 -23.15
N VAL A 110 -10.72 -1.06 -24.30
CA VAL A 110 -12.15 -1.37 -24.45
C VAL A 110 -12.36 -2.89 -24.38
N LYS A 111 -13.31 -3.33 -23.56
CA LYS A 111 -13.69 -4.75 -23.37
C LYS A 111 -14.52 -5.26 -24.55
N THR A 112 -13.88 -5.41 -25.72
CA THR A 112 -14.53 -5.81 -26.97
C THR A 112 -15.21 -7.17 -26.90
N ASP A 113 -14.69 -8.08 -26.06
CA ASP A 113 -15.20 -9.44 -25.91
C ASP A 113 -16.64 -9.49 -25.34
N LEU A 114 -17.13 -8.40 -24.73
CA LEU A 114 -18.50 -8.29 -24.22
C LEU A 114 -19.53 -8.05 -25.34
N PHE A 115 -19.09 -7.65 -26.54
CA PHE A 115 -19.98 -7.26 -27.64
C PHE A 115 -19.57 -7.96 -28.93
N PRO A 116 -19.99 -9.22 -29.14
CA PRO A 116 -19.59 -10.02 -30.31
C PRO A 116 -20.05 -9.43 -31.66
N THR A 117 -21.00 -8.49 -31.65
CA THR A 117 -21.48 -7.76 -32.84
C THR A 117 -20.70 -6.46 -33.15
N LEU A 118 -19.62 -6.17 -32.40
CA LEU A 118 -18.70 -5.06 -32.70
C LEU A 118 -17.97 -5.27 -34.03
N GLU A 119 -17.70 -6.52 -34.40
CA GLU A 119 -17.02 -6.89 -35.62
C GLU A 119 -18.02 -6.89 -36.78
N SER A 120 -17.83 -5.98 -37.74
CA SER A 120 -18.67 -5.86 -38.94
C SER A 120 -17.94 -6.46 -40.14
N GLU A 121 -18.70 -6.98 -41.11
CA GLU A 121 -18.21 -7.53 -42.38
C GLU A 121 -17.34 -6.55 -43.20
N LYS A 122 -17.32 -5.25 -42.84
CA LYS A 122 -16.63 -4.17 -43.57
C LYS A 122 -15.42 -3.55 -42.82
N SER A 123 -14.79 -4.26 -41.90
CA SER A 123 -13.55 -3.84 -41.20
C SER A 123 -13.65 -2.62 -40.25
N CYS A 124 -14.74 -1.86 -40.29
CA CYS A 124 -15.05 -0.78 -39.35
C CYS A 124 -15.90 -1.31 -38.19
N VAL A 125 -15.54 -0.95 -36.96
CA VAL A 125 -16.30 -1.33 -35.77
C VAL A 125 -17.63 -0.58 -35.69
N ASN A 126 -18.71 -1.31 -35.37
CA ASN A 126 -20.00 -0.68 -35.06
C ASN A 126 -20.06 -0.27 -33.58
N LEU A 127 -19.67 0.98 -33.29
CA LEU A 127 -19.69 1.54 -31.93
C LEU A 127 -21.08 1.52 -31.26
N SER A 128 -22.17 1.54 -32.05
CA SER A 128 -23.54 1.43 -31.54
C SER A 128 -23.85 0.09 -30.88
N ALA A 129 -23.00 -0.93 -31.05
CA ALA A 129 -23.10 -2.20 -30.33
C ALA A 129 -22.78 -2.05 -28.82
N ILE A 130 -22.09 -0.99 -28.42
CA ILE A 130 -21.78 -0.68 -27.03
C ILE A 130 -22.86 0.28 -26.48
N PRO A 131 -23.70 -0.15 -25.53
CA PRO A 131 -24.73 0.72 -24.96
C PRO A 131 -24.14 1.98 -24.35
N GLY A 132 -24.63 3.16 -24.72
CA GLY A 132 -24.14 4.45 -24.20
C GLY A 132 -22.81 4.93 -24.78
N ALA A 133 -22.21 4.21 -25.73
CA ALA A 133 -21.06 4.73 -26.46
C ALA A 133 -21.49 5.77 -27.51
N SER A 134 -20.66 6.78 -27.71
CA SER A 134 -20.88 7.82 -28.72
C SER A 134 -19.57 8.30 -29.33
N GLN A 135 -19.67 8.84 -30.54
CA GLN A 135 -18.56 9.41 -31.28
C GLN A 135 -18.97 10.78 -31.82
N GLN A 136 -18.10 11.76 -31.62
CA GLN A 136 -18.26 13.13 -32.11
C GLN A 136 -16.99 13.55 -32.85
N PHE A 137 -17.16 13.92 -34.11
CA PHE A 137 -16.09 14.50 -34.91
C PHE A 137 -16.17 16.02 -34.87
N ASP A 138 -15.10 16.66 -34.38
CA ASP A 138 -14.89 18.09 -34.48
C ASP A 138 -13.92 18.36 -35.63
N PHE A 139 -14.46 18.83 -36.76
CA PHE A 139 -13.68 19.13 -37.95
C PHE A 139 -12.73 20.31 -37.76
N GLN A 140 -13.12 21.33 -36.98
CA GLN A 140 -12.31 22.54 -36.80
C GLN A 140 -11.07 22.24 -35.95
N GLN A 141 -11.21 21.39 -34.94
CA GLN A 141 -10.11 20.95 -34.09
C GLN A 141 -9.36 19.74 -34.65
N GLN A 142 -9.81 19.18 -35.77
CA GLN A 142 -9.33 17.91 -36.30
C GLN A 142 -9.30 16.81 -35.23
N ALA A 143 -10.36 16.72 -34.43
CA ALA A 143 -10.41 15.84 -33.26
C ALA A 143 -11.61 14.90 -33.32
N LEU A 144 -11.36 13.62 -33.10
CA LEU A 144 -12.37 12.58 -33.00
C LEU A 144 -12.53 12.16 -31.54
N SER A 145 -13.58 12.65 -30.89
CA SER A 145 -13.90 12.34 -29.50
C SER A 145 -14.83 11.15 -29.41
N ILE A 146 -14.40 10.13 -28.68
CA ILE A 146 -15.16 8.89 -28.45
C ILE A 146 -15.41 8.79 -26.95
N SER A 147 -16.67 8.64 -26.59
CA SER A 147 -17.12 8.44 -25.22
C SER A 147 -17.63 7.02 -25.08
N ILE A 148 -17.00 6.22 -24.21
CA ILE A 148 -17.42 4.86 -23.91
C ILE A 148 -17.66 4.78 -22.39
N PRO A 149 -18.80 4.24 -21.93
CA PRO A 149 -19.05 4.07 -20.50
C PRO A 149 -17.90 3.34 -19.80
N GLN A 150 -17.49 3.83 -18.63
CA GLN A 150 -16.31 3.32 -17.92
C GLN A 150 -16.39 1.81 -17.66
N LEU A 151 -17.59 1.27 -17.45
CA LEU A 151 -17.82 -0.16 -17.23
C LEU A 151 -17.22 -1.04 -18.36
N TYR A 152 -17.23 -0.53 -19.59
CA TYR A 152 -16.78 -1.22 -20.80
C TYR A 152 -15.32 -0.93 -21.16
N ILE A 153 -14.61 -0.16 -20.34
CA ILE A 153 -13.16 0.02 -20.44
C ILE A 153 -12.48 -0.74 -19.29
N ALA A 154 -11.34 -1.34 -19.58
CA ALA A 154 -10.43 -1.95 -18.63
C ALA A 154 -9.88 -0.82 -17.75
N ASN A 155 -10.55 -0.64 -16.61
CA ASN A 155 -10.14 0.36 -15.64
C ASN A 155 -8.82 -0.08 -15.01
N ASN A 156 -7.73 0.63 -15.30
CA ASN A 156 -6.49 0.47 -14.55
C ASN A 156 -6.72 1.06 -13.16
N ALA A 157 -7.03 0.21 -12.19
CA ALA A 157 -7.23 0.62 -10.80
C ALA A 157 -6.10 1.52 -10.33
N ARG A 158 -6.39 2.51 -9.47
CA ARG A 158 -5.35 3.44 -8.98
C ARG A 158 -4.18 2.66 -8.36
N GLY A 159 -2.96 3.01 -8.77
CA GLY A 159 -1.75 2.32 -8.35
C GLY A 159 -1.50 0.99 -9.08
N TYR A 160 -2.21 0.72 -10.18
CA TYR A 160 -1.90 -0.42 -11.05
C TYR A 160 -0.52 -0.28 -11.68
N VAL A 161 0.28 -1.33 -11.54
CA VAL A 161 1.57 -1.49 -12.18
C VAL A 161 1.45 -2.66 -13.15
N PRO A 162 1.66 -2.45 -14.46
CA PRO A 162 1.66 -3.54 -15.43
C PRO A 162 2.66 -4.62 -15.03
N PRO A 163 2.31 -5.92 -15.08
CA PRO A 163 3.21 -6.99 -14.69
C PRO A 163 4.53 -7.01 -15.47
N GLU A 164 4.59 -6.48 -16.70
CA GLU A 164 5.86 -6.41 -17.45
C GLU A 164 6.89 -5.45 -16.83
N LYS A 165 6.45 -4.51 -15.99
CA LYS A 165 7.35 -3.61 -15.26
C LYS A 165 7.92 -4.23 -13.99
N TRP A 166 7.35 -5.33 -13.49
CA TRP A 166 7.82 -5.96 -12.26
C TRP A 166 9.23 -6.51 -12.42
N GLN A 167 10.10 -6.11 -11.51
CA GLN A 167 11.51 -6.45 -11.54
C GLN A 167 11.78 -7.57 -10.54
N GLU A 168 12.22 -8.72 -11.06
CA GLU A 168 12.69 -9.85 -10.26
C GLU A 168 14.03 -9.58 -9.55
N GLY A 169 14.62 -8.42 -9.77
CA GLY A 169 15.86 -8.03 -9.12
C GLY A 169 17.07 -8.81 -9.60
N ILE A 170 18.17 -8.61 -8.90
CA ILE A 170 19.49 -9.13 -9.21
C ILE A 170 19.76 -10.43 -8.46
N THR A 171 20.70 -11.22 -8.96
CA THR A 171 21.25 -12.34 -8.20
C THR A 171 22.07 -11.79 -7.04
N ALA A 172 21.71 -12.17 -5.81
CA ALA A 172 22.37 -11.68 -4.61
C ALA A 172 22.28 -12.70 -3.48
N LEU A 173 23.32 -12.71 -2.64
CA LEU A 173 23.31 -13.38 -1.35
C LEU A 173 23.03 -12.33 -0.28
N MET A 174 22.18 -12.68 0.69
CA MET A 174 21.83 -11.83 1.80
C MET A 174 22.01 -12.57 3.11
N LEU A 175 22.38 -11.84 4.15
CA LEU A 175 22.42 -12.35 5.52
C LEU A 175 21.96 -11.24 6.44
N ASN A 176 20.80 -11.41 7.09
CA ASN A 176 20.55 -10.61 8.29
C ASN A 176 21.15 -11.31 9.48
N TYR A 177 21.71 -10.51 10.38
CA TYR A 177 22.17 -10.94 11.68
C TYR A 177 21.51 -10.08 12.75
N SER A 178 21.14 -10.70 13.85
CA SER A 178 20.63 -10.02 15.04
C SER A 178 21.20 -10.71 16.26
N PHE A 179 22.12 -10.04 16.95
CA PHE A 179 22.71 -10.51 18.18
C PHE A 179 22.23 -9.65 19.33
N SER A 180 21.81 -10.29 20.42
CA SER A 180 21.46 -9.63 21.66
C SER A 180 22.00 -10.41 22.84
N GLY A 181 22.52 -9.70 23.83
CA GLY A 181 22.90 -10.26 25.11
C GLY A 181 22.25 -9.48 26.23
N TYR A 182 21.90 -10.18 27.30
CA TYR A 182 21.60 -9.55 28.58
C TYR A 182 22.38 -10.25 29.68
N LYS A 183 22.80 -9.47 30.66
CA LYS A 183 23.41 -9.97 31.87
C LYS A 183 22.79 -9.25 33.06
N GLU A 184 22.34 -10.04 34.02
CA GLU A 184 21.73 -9.60 35.26
C GLU A 184 22.64 -10.01 36.41
N TYR A 185 22.94 -9.04 37.27
CA TYR A 185 23.74 -9.20 38.47
C TYR A 185 22.80 -9.14 39.67
N GLY A 186 22.74 -10.23 40.44
CA GLY A 186 21.98 -10.26 41.69
C GLY A 186 22.64 -9.36 42.75
N SER A 187 21.85 -8.68 43.57
CA SER A 187 22.37 -7.78 44.61
C SER A 187 22.63 -8.45 45.97
N SER A 188 22.22 -9.72 46.15
CA SER A 188 22.33 -10.49 47.39
C SER A 188 23.17 -11.77 47.24
N GLU A 189 23.69 -12.32 48.36
CA GLU A 189 24.45 -13.59 48.36
C GLU A 189 23.59 -14.81 47.92
N ASP A 190 22.26 -14.69 47.98
CA ASP A 190 21.30 -15.75 47.58
C ASP A 190 20.75 -15.56 46.15
N SER A 191 21.12 -14.48 45.45
CA SER A 191 20.66 -14.20 44.07
C SER A 191 21.75 -14.52 43.05
N ASP A 192 21.49 -15.50 42.19
CA ASP A 192 22.41 -15.90 41.13
C ASP A 192 22.48 -14.86 40.00
N ASP A 193 23.69 -14.66 39.45
CA ASP A 193 23.88 -13.94 38.20
C ASP A 193 23.19 -14.71 37.06
N ALA A 194 22.41 -14.01 36.23
CA ALA A 194 21.82 -14.58 35.03
C ALA A 194 22.46 -13.98 33.77
N GLU A 195 22.75 -14.82 32.79
CA GLU A 195 23.24 -14.38 31.48
C GLU A 195 22.43 -15.06 30.38
N SER A 196 22.08 -14.32 29.33
CA SER A 196 21.59 -14.93 28.10
C SER A 196 22.18 -14.24 26.89
N LYS A 197 22.47 -15.05 25.88
CA LYS A 197 22.94 -14.62 24.57
C LYS A 197 22.05 -15.24 23.53
N TYR A 198 21.65 -14.43 22.56
CA TYR A 198 20.81 -14.82 21.45
C TYR A 198 21.41 -14.30 20.15
N LEU A 199 21.51 -15.18 19.14
CA LEU A 199 21.95 -14.85 17.80
C LEU A 199 20.94 -15.40 16.79
N ALA A 200 20.29 -14.51 16.04
CA ALA A 200 19.45 -14.84 14.91
C ALA A 200 20.20 -14.59 13.60
N LEU A 201 20.21 -15.58 12.71
CA LEU A 201 20.77 -15.50 11.37
C LEU A 201 19.68 -15.80 10.34
N GLN A 202 19.56 -14.94 9.32
CA GLN A 202 18.64 -15.12 8.20
C GLN A 202 19.41 -15.07 6.87
N PRO A 203 20.11 -16.16 6.52
CA PRO A 203 20.72 -16.26 5.20
C PRO A 203 19.63 -16.42 4.13
N GLY A 204 19.87 -15.79 2.99
CA GLY A 204 18.99 -15.84 1.84
C GLY A 204 19.78 -15.77 0.53
N PHE A 205 19.19 -16.33 -0.52
CA PHE A 205 19.77 -16.31 -1.85
C PHE A 205 18.66 -15.99 -2.86
N ASN A 206 18.95 -15.06 -3.77
CA ASN A 206 18.08 -14.70 -4.86
C ASN A 206 18.74 -15.10 -6.18
N LEU A 207 18.03 -15.85 -7.02
CA LEU A 207 18.46 -16.23 -8.37
C LEU A 207 17.29 -16.10 -9.35
N GLY A 208 17.32 -15.09 -10.21
CA GLY A 208 16.19 -14.77 -11.09
C GLY A 208 14.93 -14.52 -10.26
N PRO A 209 13.80 -15.21 -10.47
CA PRO A 209 12.57 -15.09 -9.67
C PRO A 209 12.55 -16.00 -8.42
N TRP A 210 13.56 -16.85 -8.23
CA TRP A 210 13.62 -17.77 -7.09
C TRP A 210 14.23 -17.07 -5.87
N ARG A 211 13.65 -17.31 -4.70
CA ARG A 211 14.14 -16.80 -3.41
C ARG A 211 14.25 -17.96 -2.43
N PHE A 212 15.46 -18.26 -2.01
CA PHE A 212 15.71 -19.15 -0.88
C PHE A 212 15.84 -18.33 0.41
N ARG A 213 15.21 -18.77 1.50
CA ARG A 213 15.30 -18.15 2.82
C ARG A 213 15.47 -19.22 3.88
N ASN A 214 16.35 -18.95 4.83
CA ASN A 214 16.48 -19.70 6.08
C ASN A 214 16.39 -18.72 7.26
N TYR A 215 15.88 -19.21 8.38
CA TYR A 215 16.00 -18.54 9.67
C TYR A 215 16.46 -19.56 10.70
N SER A 216 17.62 -19.28 11.27
CA SER A 216 18.21 -20.09 12.33
C SER A 216 18.55 -19.17 13.48
N ASN A 217 18.36 -19.66 14.70
CA ASN A 217 18.78 -18.95 15.89
C ASN A 217 19.66 -19.83 16.77
N TRP A 218 20.45 -19.16 17.59
CA TRP A 218 21.28 -19.74 18.62
C TRP A 218 20.99 -19.03 19.91
N SER A 219 20.86 -19.79 21.00
CA SER A 219 20.71 -19.23 22.33
C SER A 219 21.55 -19.99 23.34
N ALA A 220 22.12 -19.27 24.29
CA ALA A 220 22.82 -19.82 25.44
C ALA A 220 22.42 -19.05 26.70
N ASN A 221 22.11 -19.76 27.78
CA ASN A 221 21.70 -19.19 29.05
C ASN A 221 22.65 -19.67 30.16
N ASN A 222 22.97 -18.80 31.12
CA ASN A 222 23.68 -19.11 32.38
C ASN A 222 24.94 -19.99 32.24
N GLY A 223 25.71 -19.80 31.16
CA GLY A 223 26.93 -20.57 30.89
C GLY A 223 26.70 -21.99 30.36
N GLU A 224 25.46 -22.40 30.08
CA GLU A 224 25.12 -23.65 29.42
C GLU A 224 25.64 -23.71 27.97
N SER A 225 25.78 -24.93 27.44
CA SER A 225 26.12 -25.13 26.03
C SER A 225 24.99 -24.62 25.14
N GLY A 226 25.24 -23.56 24.38
CA GLY A 226 24.21 -22.97 23.52
C GLY A 226 23.73 -23.93 22.41
N SER A 227 22.42 -23.88 22.13
CA SER A 227 21.77 -24.72 21.13
C SER A 227 21.45 -23.92 19.86
N TRP A 228 21.50 -24.59 18.71
CA TRP A 228 21.11 -24.03 17.41
C TRP A 228 19.78 -24.61 16.97
N ASN A 229 18.81 -23.74 16.67
CA ASN A 229 17.50 -24.13 16.19
C ASN A 229 17.23 -23.53 14.80
N SER A 230 16.91 -24.39 13.83
CA SER A 230 16.48 -23.96 12.50
C SER A 230 14.96 -23.84 12.47
N VAL A 231 14.45 -22.62 12.38
CA VAL A 231 13.01 -22.32 12.50
C VAL A 231 12.26 -22.54 11.18
N TYR A 232 12.82 -22.09 10.06
CA TYR A 232 12.25 -22.32 8.73
C TYR A 232 13.31 -22.32 7.63
N ASN A 233 13.07 -23.15 6.61
CA ASN A 233 13.80 -23.19 5.36
C ASN A 233 12.83 -23.30 4.19
N TYR A 234 12.82 -22.34 3.29
CA TYR A 234 11.94 -22.43 2.13
C TYR A 234 12.53 -21.78 0.88
N LEU A 235 12.05 -22.28 -0.24
CA LEU A 235 12.23 -21.75 -1.58
C LEU A 235 10.87 -21.23 -2.06
N GLN A 236 10.80 -19.94 -2.40
CA GLN A 236 9.59 -19.31 -2.91
C GLN A 236 9.81 -18.78 -4.33
N ARG A 237 8.72 -18.71 -5.09
CA ARG A 237 8.66 -18.07 -6.40
C ARG A 237 7.27 -17.55 -6.68
N ASP A 238 7.21 -16.35 -7.24
CA ASP A 238 5.97 -15.75 -7.71
C ASP A 238 5.57 -16.32 -9.08
N ILE A 239 4.28 -16.65 -9.24
CA ILE A 239 3.65 -17.07 -10.50
C ILE A 239 2.69 -15.96 -10.92
N ILE A 240 3.24 -14.98 -11.64
CA ILE A 240 2.55 -13.76 -12.09
C ILE A 240 1.24 -14.06 -12.83
N ALA A 241 1.25 -15.04 -13.73
CA ALA A 241 0.08 -15.43 -14.53
C ALA A 241 -1.12 -15.89 -13.67
N LEU A 242 -0.85 -16.48 -12.50
CA LEU A 242 -1.87 -16.93 -11.56
C LEU A 242 -2.09 -15.95 -10.40
N LYS A 243 -1.36 -14.83 -10.38
CA LYS A 243 -1.27 -13.89 -9.25
C LYS A 243 -1.07 -14.62 -7.90
N SER A 244 -0.16 -15.58 -7.90
CA SER A 244 0.01 -16.54 -6.81
C SER A 244 1.47 -16.72 -6.45
N GLN A 245 1.73 -17.12 -5.22
CA GLN A 245 3.04 -17.50 -4.72
C GLN A 245 3.11 -19.03 -4.59
N PHE A 246 4.17 -19.60 -5.15
CA PHE A 246 4.59 -20.97 -4.90
C PHE A 246 5.66 -20.99 -3.81
N THR A 247 5.49 -21.86 -2.82
CA THR A 247 6.41 -22.07 -1.69
C THR A 247 6.71 -23.56 -1.54
N ALA A 248 7.99 -23.90 -1.45
CA ALA A 248 8.48 -25.24 -1.20
C ALA A 248 9.42 -25.25 0.02
N GLY A 249 9.14 -26.11 1.01
CA GLY A 249 9.85 -26.15 2.29
C GLY A 249 8.93 -25.83 3.46
N ASP A 250 9.48 -25.15 4.47
CA ASP A 250 8.79 -24.81 5.72
C ASP A 250 7.93 -23.56 5.57
N SER A 251 6.63 -23.68 5.86
CA SER A 251 5.68 -22.55 5.88
C SER A 251 4.46 -22.88 6.75
N ASN A 252 3.49 -21.99 6.78
CA ASN A 252 2.21 -22.17 7.48
C ASN A 252 1.04 -22.06 6.49
N THR A 253 -0.04 -22.81 6.72
CA THR A 253 -1.26 -22.66 5.91
C THR A 253 -2.04 -21.39 6.29
N PRO A 254 -2.75 -20.75 5.34
CA PRO A 254 -3.63 -19.62 5.66
C PRO A 254 -4.78 -20.01 6.59
N SER A 255 -5.10 -19.14 7.55
CA SER A 255 -6.13 -19.37 8.57
C SER A 255 -7.49 -18.75 8.23
N ASP A 256 -7.79 -18.57 6.94
CA ASP A 256 -9.07 -17.99 6.52
C ASP A 256 -10.24 -18.92 6.87
N VAL A 257 -10.07 -20.24 6.63
CA VAL A 257 -11.13 -21.26 6.79
C VAL A 257 -10.85 -22.12 8.02
N PHE A 258 -9.77 -22.91 7.96
CA PHE A 258 -9.28 -23.76 9.05
C PHE A 258 -8.27 -23.02 9.93
N ASP A 259 -7.90 -23.63 11.06
CA ASP A 259 -6.78 -23.15 11.87
C ASP A 259 -5.45 -23.28 11.10
N SER A 260 -4.48 -22.40 11.37
CA SER A 260 -3.19 -22.38 10.65
C SER A 260 -2.35 -23.61 11.01
N VAL A 261 -1.83 -24.31 10.00
CA VAL A 261 -1.07 -25.54 10.17
C VAL A 261 0.38 -25.30 9.72
N PRO A 262 1.39 -25.44 10.61
CA PRO A 262 2.78 -25.46 10.21
C PRO A 262 3.11 -26.73 9.43
N PHE A 263 3.83 -26.58 8.31
CA PHE A 263 4.13 -27.70 7.43
C PHE A 263 5.52 -27.61 6.78
N ARG A 264 6.01 -28.77 6.34
CA ARG A 264 7.12 -28.90 5.39
C ARG A 264 6.62 -29.57 4.11
N GLY A 265 6.59 -28.85 3.00
CA GLY A 265 5.99 -29.36 1.77
C GLY A 265 5.89 -28.34 0.64
N LEU A 266 4.84 -28.45 -0.18
CA LEU A 266 4.56 -27.57 -1.31
C LEU A 266 3.25 -26.81 -1.08
N GLN A 267 3.25 -25.53 -1.40
CA GLN A 267 2.08 -24.67 -1.31
C GLN A 267 1.99 -23.75 -2.53
N LEU A 268 0.78 -23.60 -3.06
CA LEU A 268 0.43 -22.57 -4.03
C LEU A 268 -0.72 -21.75 -3.44
N THR A 269 -0.48 -20.47 -3.20
CA THR A 269 -1.46 -19.55 -2.60
C THR A 269 -1.61 -18.29 -3.44
N SER A 270 -2.83 -17.79 -3.62
CA SER A 270 -3.04 -16.47 -4.23
C SER A 270 -2.40 -15.38 -3.36
N ASP A 271 -1.72 -14.40 -3.99
CA ASP A 271 -1.06 -13.29 -3.29
C ASP A 271 -1.81 -11.98 -3.50
N ASP A 272 -2.39 -11.46 -2.42
CA ASP A 272 -3.12 -10.19 -2.40
C ASP A 272 -2.23 -8.98 -2.74
N GLN A 273 -0.91 -9.07 -2.52
CA GLN A 273 0.01 -7.98 -2.82
C GLN A 273 0.24 -7.79 -4.32
N MET A 274 0.00 -8.82 -5.15
CA MET A 274 0.04 -8.68 -6.61
C MET A 274 -1.15 -7.88 -7.16
N GLN A 275 -2.13 -7.53 -6.31
CA GLN A 275 -3.19 -6.60 -6.65
C GLN A 275 -2.80 -5.15 -6.31
N PRO A 276 -3.30 -4.17 -7.08
CA PRO A 276 -3.17 -2.76 -6.74
C PRO A 276 -3.67 -2.49 -5.31
N ASN A 277 -3.02 -1.58 -4.59
CA ASN A 277 -3.39 -1.25 -3.20
C ASN A 277 -4.88 -0.90 -3.03
N SER A 278 -5.45 -0.26 -4.06
CA SER A 278 -6.87 0.10 -4.16
C SER A 278 -7.83 -1.10 -4.23
N GLN A 279 -7.34 -2.30 -4.53
CA GLN A 279 -8.11 -3.53 -4.66
C GLN A 279 -7.80 -4.58 -3.58
N ARG A 280 -6.86 -4.28 -2.67
CA ARG A 280 -6.57 -5.13 -1.51
C ARG A 280 -7.74 -5.08 -0.52
N GLY A 281 -7.92 -6.17 0.24
CA GLY A 281 -9.03 -6.32 1.19
C GLY A 281 -10.43 -6.22 0.57
N TYR A 282 -11.45 -6.17 1.42
CA TYR A 282 -12.83 -5.93 1.02
C TYR A 282 -13.14 -4.42 1.02
N ALA A 283 -13.73 -3.93 -0.06
CA ALA A 283 -14.48 -2.69 -0.11
C ALA A 283 -15.67 -2.93 -1.06
N PRO A 284 -16.88 -2.41 -0.76
CA PRO A 284 -18.04 -2.63 -1.61
C PRO A 284 -17.83 -1.95 -2.95
N THR A 285 -18.16 -2.66 -4.02
CA THR A 285 -18.16 -2.11 -5.37
C THR A 285 -19.35 -1.15 -5.52
N ILE A 286 -19.06 0.09 -5.92
CA ILE A 286 -20.09 1.12 -6.16
C ILE A 286 -20.50 1.04 -7.63
N ARG A 287 -21.80 0.87 -7.89
CA ARG A 287 -22.39 0.85 -9.24
C ARG A 287 -23.42 1.97 -9.37
N GLY A 288 -23.47 2.60 -10.55
CA GLY A 288 -24.43 3.66 -10.85
C GLY A 288 -24.51 3.96 -12.34
N ILE A 289 -25.40 4.88 -12.70
CA ILE A 289 -25.62 5.35 -14.08
C ILE A 289 -25.45 6.87 -14.09
N ALA A 290 -24.54 7.36 -14.94
CA ALA A 290 -24.40 8.79 -15.22
C ALA A 290 -25.21 9.15 -16.46
N ARG A 291 -26.03 10.20 -16.40
CA ARG A 291 -26.82 10.66 -17.56
C ARG A 291 -25.97 11.47 -18.54
N SER A 292 -24.91 12.10 -18.05
CA SER A 292 -24.00 12.95 -18.79
C SER A 292 -22.54 12.68 -18.39
N ASN A 293 -21.60 13.52 -18.86
CA ASN A 293 -20.25 13.54 -18.31
C ASN A 293 -20.32 14.00 -16.86
N ALA A 294 -20.32 13.04 -15.94
CA ALA A 294 -20.57 13.29 -14.52
C ALA A 294 -19.28 13.23 -13.70
N GLN A 295 -19.29 13.92 -12.57
CA GLN A 295 -18.29 13.80 -11.52
C GLN A 295 -18.85 12.94 -10.39
N VAL A 296 -18.25 11.79 -10.14
CA VAL A 296 -18.61 10.91 -9.03
C VAL A 296 -17.72 11.24 -7.85
N ILE A 297 -18.34 11.66 -6.74
CA ILE A 297 -17.70 12.01 -5.47
C ILE A 297 -18.19 11.02 -4.43
N VAL A 298 -17.28 10.24 -3.86
CA VAL A 298 -17.55 9.32 -2.76
C VAL A 298 -16.97 9.92 -1.50
N ARG A 299 -17.83 10.17 -0.51
CA ARG A 299 -17.46 10.62 0.81
C ARG A 299 -17.54 9.47 1.80
N GLN A 300 -16.65 9.45 2.77
CA GLN A 300 -16.71 8.56 3.92
C GLN A 300 -16.42 9.38 5.17
N ASN A 301 -17.27 9.28 6.18
CA ASN A 301 -17.17 10.08 7.40
C ASN A 301 -17.10 11.60 7.12
N GLY A 302 -17.80 12.06 6.08
CA GLY A 302 -17.83 13.48 5.66
C GLY A 302 -16.65 13.94 4.79
N TYR A 303 -15.56 13.17 4.70
CA TYR A 303 -14.40 13.48 3.86
C TYR A 303 -14.54 12.86 2.47
N ILE A 304 -14.04 13.53 1.43
CA ILE A 304 -13.97 12.96 0.08
C ILE A 304 -12.93 11.84 0.07
N ALA A 305 -13.38 10.60 0.03
CA ALA A 305 -12.54 9.39 -0.03
C ALA A 305 -12.14 9.06 -1.47
N TYR A 306 -13.00 9.38 -2.45
CA TYR A 306 -12.74 9.14 -3.86
C TYR A 306 -13.47 10.17 -4.72
N GLN A 307 -12.82 10.61 -5.79
CA GLN A 307 -13.40 11.54 -6.75
C GLN A 307 -12.87 11.20 -8.13
N THR A 308 -13.75 11.01 -9.11
CA THR A 308 -13.40 10.76 -10.51
C THR A 308 -14.43 11.35 -11.45
N ALA A 309 -14.02 11.66 -12.69
CA ALA A 309 -14.95 11.92 -13.77
C ALA A 309 -15.33 10.59 -14.45
N VAL A 310 -16.59 10.45 -14.85
CA VAL A 310 -17.10 9.30 -15.61
C VAL A 310 -17.82 9.79 -16.86
N SER A 311 -17.68 9.03 -17.95
CA SER A 311 -18.43 9.25 -19.19
C SER A 311 -19.91 8.91 -18.99
N PRO A 312 -20.84 9.45 -19.82
CA PRO A 312 -22.25 9.05 -19.80
C PRO A 312 -22.43 7.54 -19.91
N GLY A 313 -23.38 6.99 -19.16
CA GLY A 313 -23.69 5.57 -19.10
C GLY A 313 -23.34 4.91 -17.76
N GLU A 314 -23.30 3.59 -17.77
CA GLU A 314 -23.02 2.79 -16.58
C GLU A 314 -21.55 2.92 -16.13
N PHE A 315 -21.35 3.07 -14.82
CA PHE A 315 -20.03 3.08 -14.21
C PHE A 315 -19.95 2.11 -13.02
N GLU A 316 -18.75 1.58 -12.80
CA GLU A 316 -18.40 0.76 -11.65
C GLU A 316 -17.10 1.28 -11.03
N ILE A 317 -17.12 1.56 -9.72
CA ILE A 317 -15.93 1.88 -8.93
C ILE A 317 -15.63 0.67 -8.06
N ASN A 318 -14.55 -0.04 -8.39
CA ASN A 318 -14.09 -1.24 -7.69
C ASN A 318 -12.67 -1.09 -7.13
N ASP A 319 -12.13 0.14 -7.12
CA ASP A 319 -10.79 0.52 -6.68
C ASP A 319 -10.83 1.50 -5.48
N MET A 320 -11.86 1.38 -4.63
CA MET A 320 -11.89 2.02 -3.32
C MET A 320 -10.85 1.40 -2.39
N PHE A 321 -9.99 2.22 -1.79
CA PHE A 321 -9.10 1.74 -0.74
C PHE A 321 -9.91 1.18 0.44
N PRO A 322 -9.54 0.01 0.99
CA PRO A 322 -10.14 -0.46 2.23
C PRO A 322 -9.70 0.49 3.34
N THR A 323 -10.61 1.33 3.81
CA THR A 323 -10.37 2.08 5.05
C THR A 323 -10.58 1.09 6.18
N GLY A 324 -9.58 0.84 7.02
CA GLY A 324 -9.72 -0.05 8.19
C GLY A 324 -10.83 0.38 9.15
N SER A 325 -11.39 1.58 8.96
CA SER A 325 -12.61 2.08 9.59
C SER A 325 -13.87 1.60 8.87
N ASN A 326 -14.80 1.02 9.63
CA ASN A 326 -16.17 0.84 9.19
C ASN A 326 -16.84 2.22 9.00
N GLY A 327 -17.74 2.35 8.04
CA GLY A 327 -18.47 3.58 7.78
C GLY A 327 -18.96 3.68 6.35
N ASP A 328 -20.22 4.08 6.19
CA ASP A 328 -20.90 4.06 4.89
C ASP A 328 -20.29 5.07 3.90
N TYR A 329 -20.28 4.71 2.62
CA TYR A 329 -19.90 5.60 1.53
C TYR A 329 -21.11 6.44 1.11
N ASP A 330 -21.02 7.76 1.20
CA ASP A 330 -21.98 8.72 0.64
C ASP A 330 -21.53 9.09 -0.78
N VAL A 331 -22.25 8.58 -1.78
CA VAL A 331 -21.94 8.77 -3.19
C VAL A 331 -22.80 9.87 -3.78
N THR A 332 -22.15 10.89 -4.31
CA THR A 332 -22.78 11.98 -5.08
C THR A 332 -22.33 11.87 -6.54
N VAL A 333 -23.28 11.76 -7.47
CA VAL A 333 -23.05 11.83 -8.92
C VAL A 333 -23.50 13.20 -9.39
N LYS A 334 -22.56 14.08 -9.68
CA LYS A 334 -22.81 15.45 -10.15
C LYS A 334 -22.77 15.49 -11.68
N GLU A 335 -23.90 15.72 -12.30
CA GLU A 335 -24.08 15.78 -13.75
C GLU A 335 -23.55 17.11 -14.34
N ALA A 336 -23.35 17.15 -15.66
CA ALA A 336 -22.86 18.34 -16.37
C ALA A 336 -23.83 19.54 -16.30
N ASP A 337 -25.13 19.28 -16.13
CA ASP A 337 -26.16 20.32 -15.94
C ASP A 337 -26.21 20.86 -14.49
N GLY A 338 -25.36 20.33 -13.61
CA GLY A 338 -25.29 20.69 -12.20
C GLY A 338 -26.27 19.93 -11.30
N SER A 339 -27.12 19.05 -11.85
CA SER A 339 -27.97 18.17 -11.03
C SER A 339 -27.15 17.10 -10.30
N GLU A 340 -27.54 16.76 -9.08
CA GLU A 340 -26.82 15.79 -8.24
C GLU A 340 -27.73 14.59 -7.92
N GLN A 341 -27.17 13.38 -8.03
CA GLN A 341 -27.79 12.15 -7.55
C GLN A 341 -27.05 11.68 -6.30
N HIS A 342 -27.77 11.41 -5.20
CA HIS A 342 -27.16 10.98 -3.94
C HIS A 342 -27.63 9.57 -3.56
N PHE A 343 -26.70 8.70 -3.20
CA PHE A 343 -27.01 7.38 -2.66
C PHE A 343 -25.91 6.90 -1.72
N ILE A 344 -26.28 6.05 -0.75
CA ILE A 344 -25.36 5.55 0.28
C ILE A 344 -25.03 4.08 -0.01
N VAL A 345 -23.75 3.73 0.03
CA VAL A 345 -23.23 2.35 -0.06
C VAL A 345 -22.61 1.94 1.27
N PRO A 346 -23.29 1.12 2.08
CA PRO A 346 -22.77 0.80 3.41
C PRO A 346 -21.55 -0.15 3.38
N TYR A 347 -20.64 0.03 4.33
CA TYR A 347 -19.35 -0.69 4.38
C TYR A 347 -19.02 -1.24 5.78
N SER A 348 -18.66 -2.53 5.85
CA SER A 348 -18.16 -3.22 7.04
C SER A 348 -17.22 -4.38 6.64
N SER A 349 -16.10 -4.61 7.35
CA SER A 349 -14.97 -5.40 6.80
C SER A 349 -14.36 -6.54 7.64
N LEU A 350 -14.84 -6.82 8.87
CA LEU A 350 -14.24 -7.92 9.67
C LEU A 350 -14.60 -9.36 9.24
N PRO A 351 -15.74 -9.65 8.57
CA PRO A 351 -16.04 -11.00 8.11
C PRO A 351 -15.21 -11.41 6.89
N ILE A 352 -15.16 -12.73 6.62
CA ILE A 352 -14.50 -13.29 5.43
C ILE A 352 -15.29 -12.86 4.19
N LEU A 353 -14.90 -11.71 3.63
CA LEU A 353 -15.51 -11.13 2.44
C LEU A 353 -14.47 -10.95 1.34
N GLN A 354 -14.88 -11.23 0.12
CA GLN A 354 -14.13 -11.00 -1.10
C GLN A 354 -14.90 -10.03 -2.00
N ARG A 355 -14.18 -9.20 -2.74
CA ARG A 355 -14.78 -8.34 -3.77
C ARG A 355 -15.39 -9.21 -4.86
N THR A 356 -16.47 -8.74 -5.49
CA THR A 356 -17.14 -9.45 -6.59
C THR A 356 -16.14 -9.86 -7.69
N GLY A 357 -16.16 -11.13 -8.07
CA GLY A 357 -15.27 -11.71 -9.09
C GLY A 357 -13.86 -12.07 -8.59
N ARG A 358 -13.54 -11.79 -7.32
CA ARG A 358 -12.23 -12.14 -6.74
C ARG A 358 -12.25 -13.56 -6.19
N ALA A 359 -11.25 -14.35 -6.60
CA ALA A 359 -10.94 -15.64 -6.01
C ALA A 359 -9.68 -15.53 -5.15
N LYS A 360 -9.76 -16.01 -3.90
CA LYS A 360 -8.60 -16.25 -3.03
C LYS A 360 -8.54 -17.75 -2.78
N TYR A 361 -7.40 -18.37 -3.01
CA TYR A 361 -7.26 -19.82 -2.89
C TYR A 361 -5.90 -20.20 -2.34
N SER A 362 -5.83 -21.37 -1.71
CA SER A 362 -4.59 -21.98 -1.24
C SER A 362 -4.68 -23.48 -1.37
N VAL A 363 -3.66 -24.09 -1.96
CA VAL A 363 -3.48 -25.55 -2.04
C VAL A 363 -2.15 -25.88 -1.40
N THR A 364 -2.15 -26.75 -0.40
CA THR A 364 -0.96 -27.17 0.36
C THR A 364 -0.93 -28.69 0.45
N VAL A 365 0.25 -29.27 0.24
CA VAL A 365 0.53 -30.70 0.45
C VAL A 365 1.88 -30.83 1.11
N GLY A 366 1.98 -31.63 2.17
CA GLY A 366 3.23 -31.75 2.92
C GLY A 366 3.06 -32.52 4.21
N LYS A 367 4.08 -32.45 5.06
CA LYS A 367 4.05 -33.03 6.40
C LYS A 367 3.74 -31.98 7.43
N TYR A 368 2.95 -32.34 8.44
CA TYR A 368 2.79 -31.52 9.63
C TYR A 368 4.16 -31.35 10.32
N ARG A 369 4.44 -30.14 10.80
CA ARG A 369 5.69 -29.80 11.48
C ARG A 369 5.39 -29.30 12.89
N ASP A 370 5.88 -30.00 13.89
CA ASP A 370 5.70 -29.61 15.29
C ASP A 370 6.64 -28.46 15.72
N TYR A 371 6.57 -28.07 16.99
CA TYR A 371 7.40 -27.02 17.58
C TYR A 371 8.89 -27.40 17.58
N ASP A 372 9.21 -28.67 17.81
CA ASP A 372 10.56 -29.23 17.85
C ASP A 372 11.13 -29.52 16.44
N ASN A 373 10.43 -29.08 15.39
CA ASN A 373 10.83 -29.19 13.99
C ASN A 373 10.91 -30.64 13.45
N HIS A 374 10.23 -31.59 14.11
CA HIS A 374 9.96 -32.92 13.58
C HIS A 374 8.83 -32.88 12.56
N THR A 375 8.90 -33.77 11.58
CA THR A 375 7.83 -33.96 10.60
C THR A 375 7.01 -35.19 10.98
N LEU A 376 5.73 -34.99 11.20
CA LEU A 376 4.77 -36.05 11.52
C LEU A 376 4.06 -36.51 10.23
N ASP A 377 2.74 -36.68 10.28
CA ASP A 377 1.93 -37.24 9.20
C ASP A 377 1.83 -36.32 7.97
N ASP A 378 1.66 -36.96 6.80
CA ASP A 378 1.36 -36.28 5.55
C ASP A 378 -0.08 -35.73 5.57
N PHE A 379 -0.28 -34.51 5.07
CA PHE A 379 -1.58 -33.90 4.90
C PHE A 379 -1.69 -33.10 3.60
N GLY A 380 -2.94 -32.93 3.15
CA GLY A 380 -3.33 -32.03 2.09
C GLY A 380 -4.41 -31.06 2.58
N GLN A 381 -4.31 -29.80 2.20
CA GLN A 381 -5.30 -28.76 2.48
C GLN A 381 -5.60 -27.97 1.21
N ALA A 382 -6.87 -27.76 0.90
CA ALA A 382 -7.31 -26.87 -0.16
C ALA A 382 -8.40 -25.93 0.37
N THR A 383 -8.25 -24.63 0.13
CA THR A 383 -9.26 -23.62 0.48
C THR A 383 -9.55 -22.72 -0.71
N LEU A 384 -10.80 -22.30 -0.83
CA LEU A 384 -11.27 -21.38 -1.87
C LEU A 384 -12.28 -20.40 -1.27
N LEU A 385 -12.08 -19.12 -1.53
CA LEU A 385 -13.00 -18.03 -1.25
C LEU A 385 -13.31 -17.33 -2.56
N TYR A 386 -14.59 -17.08 -2.83
CA TYR A 386 -15.04 -16.44 -4.06
C TYR A 386 -16.08 -15.36 -3.78
N GLY A 387 -15.81 -14.13 -4.24
CA GLY A 387 -16.74 -13.01 -4.14
C GLY A 387 -17.81 -13.05 -5.22
N LEU A 388 -19.07 -13.15 -4.82
CA LEU A 388 -20.24 -13.10 -5.68
C LEU A 388 -20.88 -11.70 -5.70
N PRO A 389 -21.81 -11.44 -6.64
CA PRO A 389 -22.62 -10.22 -6.62
C PRO A 389 -23.38 -10.01 -5.30
N TRP A 390 -23.89 -8.79 -5.10
CA TRP A 390 -24.65 -8.38 -3.90
C TRP A 390 -23.86 -8.45 -2.57
N GLY A 391 -22.52 -8.45 -2.64
CA GLY A 391 -21.67 -8.49 -1.45
C GLY A 391 -21.68 -9.84 -0.74
N ILE A 392 -22.05 -10.92 -1.46
CA ILE A 392 -21.98 -12.30 -0.96
C ILE A 392 -20.59 -12.85 -1.23
N THR A 393 -20.05 -13.65 -0.32
CA THR A 393 -18.80 -14.40 -0.49
C THR A 393 -19.08 -15.84 -0.10
N LEU A 394 -18.81 -16.78 -0.99
CA LEU A 394 -18.81 -18.20 -0.65
C LEU A 394 -17.39 -18.64 -0.39
N TYR A 395 -17.20 -19.44 0.65
CA TYR A 395 -15.90 -20.00 0.95
C TYR A 395 -16.01 -21.40 1.55
N GLY A 396 -14.92 -22.13 1.45
CA GLY A 396 -14.84 -23.47 2.00
C GLY A 396 -13.47 -24.08 1.77
N GLY A 397 -13.35 -25.33 2.18
CA GLY A 397 -12.13 -26.08 1.97
C GLY A 397 -12.22 -27.50 2.47
N SER A 398 -11.15 -28.24 2.24
CA SER A 398 -10.96 -29.58 2.76
C SER A 398 -9.55 -29.75 3.33
N GLN A 399 -9.44 -30.59 4.36
CA GLN A 399 -8.19 -31.09 4.92
C GLN A 399 -8.24 -32.61 4.98
N ILE A 400 -7.16 -33.28 4.59
CA ILE A 400 -7.06 -34.74 4.59
C ILE A 400 -5.67 -35.12 5.08
N ALA A 401 -5.57 -36.02 6.04
CA ALA A 401 -4.32 -36.67 6.44
C ALA A 401 -4.54 -38.18 6.51
N GLY A 402 -4.18 -38.88 5.43
CA GLY A 402 -4.36 -40.33 5.29
C GLY A 402 -5.78 -40.81 5.64
N ASP A 403 -5.84 -41.84 6.49
CA ASP A 403 -7.08 -42.33 7.13
C ASP A 403 -7.28 -41.78 8.55
N LYS A 404 -6.32 -40.99 9.08
CA LYS A 404 -6.36 -40.40 10.42
C LYS A 404 -7.29 -39.19 10.51
N TYR A 405 -7.34 -38.34 9.49
CA TYR A 405 -8.12 -37.10 9.55
C TYR A 405 -8.75 -36.71 8.22
N GLN A 406 -10.02 -36.31 8.28
CA GLN A 406 -10.73 -35.71 7.17
C GLN A 406 -11.60 -34.55 7.69
N SER A 407 -11.48 -33.38 7.09
CA SER A 407 -12.35 -32.24 7.40
C SER A 407 -12.84 -31.53 6.15
N VAL A 408 -14.08 -31.07 6.20
CA VAL A 408 -14.69 -30.22 5.18
C VAL A 408 -15.29 -29.00 5.88
N ALA A 409 -15.10 -27.83 5.26
CA ALA A 409 -15.66 -26.57 5.73
C ALA A 409 -16.48 -25.90 4.63
N PHE A 410 -17.59 -25.27 5.02
CA PHE A 410 -18.42 -24.45 4.15
C PHE A 410 -18.86 -23.20 4.90
N GLY A 411 -18.76 -22.06 4.24
CA GLY A 411 -19.14 -20.78 4.82
C GLY A 411 -19.68 -19.79 3.80
N VAL A 412 -20.49 -18.88 4.31
CA VAL A 412 -21.05 -17.76 3.57
C VAL A 412 -20.77 -16.48 4.35
N GLY A 413 -20.26 -15.48 3.64
CA GLY A 413 -20.14 -14.11 4.09
C GLY A 413 -21.11 -13.23 3.33
N GLN A 414 -21.72 -12.26 3.99
CA GLN A 414 -22.55 -11.26 3.35
C GLN A 414 -22.33 -9.89 3.98
N ASN A 415 -22.07 -8.89 3.14
CA ASN A 415 -22.24 -7.49 3.53
C ASN A 415 -23.74 -7.13 3.46
N MET A 416 -24.41 -7.11 4.60
CA MET A 416 -25.84 -6.78 4.77
C MET A 416 -26.08 -5.26 4.85
N GLN A 417 -25.15 -4.49 4.33
CA GLN A 417 -25.25 -3.05 4.17
C GLN A 417 -25.51 -2.32 5.52
N MET A 418 -26.71 -1.74 5.70
CA MET A 418 -27.07 -1.00 6.92
C MET A 418 -26.96 -1.84 8.19
N LEU A 419 -27.17 -3.15 8.08
CA LEU A 419 -27.06 -4.08 9.21
C LEU A 419 -25.61 -4.51 9.49
N GLY A 420 -24.63 -4.10 8.68
CA GLY A 420 -23.23 -4.49 8.83
C GLY A 420 -22.88 -5.71 7.98
N ALA A 421 -21.78 -6.37 8.30
CA ALA A 421 -21.33 -7.57 7.61
C ALA A 421 -21.36 -8.78 8.55
N ILE A 422 -21.75 -9.94 8.02
CA ILE A 422 -21.78 -11.22 8.76
C ILE A 422 -21.07 -12.31 7.95
N SER A 423 -20.44 -13.25 8.64
CA SER A 423 -20.05 -14.53 8.06
C SER A 423 -20.40 -15.68 8.99
N LEU A 424 -20.92 -16.75 8.42
CA LEU A 424 -21.24 -18.00 9.09
C LEU A 424 -20.50 -19.13 8.38
N ASP A 425 -19.79 -19.96 9.13
CA ASP A 425 -19.19 -21.19 8.61
C ASP A 425 -19.38 -22.38 9.53
N GLY A 426 -19.48 -23.55 8.92
CA GLY A 426 -19.54 -24.86 9.55
C GLY A 426 -18.35 -25.71 9.08
N ILE A 427 -17.73 -26.40 10.02
CA ILE A 427 -16.58 -27.28 9.80
C ILE A 427 -16.94 -28.65 10.36
N TRP A 428 -16.90 -29.70 9.53
CA TRP A 428 -17.10 -31.08 9.96
C TRP A 428 -15.77 -31.81 9.91
N SER A 429 -15.47 -32.57 10.96
CA SER A 429 -14.23 -33.35 11.10
C SER A 429 -14.54 -34.80 11.41
N HIS A 430 -13.81 -35.72 10.78
CA HIS A 430 -13.70 -37.12 11.15
C HIS A 430 -12.25 -37.42 11.49
N ALA A 431 -12.03 -37.88 12.72
CA ALA A 431 -10.71 -38.18 13.28
C ALA A 431 -10.63 -39.65 13.66
N LYS A 432 -9.47 -40.26 13.45
CA LYS A 432 -9.10 -41.60 13.90
C LYS A 432 -7.73 -41.48 14.58
N PHE A 433 -7.71 -41.75 15.87
CA PHE A 433 -6.52 -41.71 16.71
C PHE A 433 -5.73 -43.02 16.63
N ASP A 434 -4.47 -43.00 17.06
CA ASP A 434 -3.58 -44.16 17.02
C ASP A 434 -4.02 -45.30 17.96
N ASP A 435 -4.79 -44.97 19.01
CA ASP A 435 -5.47 -45.93 19.89
C ASP A 435 -6.68 -46.65 19.22
N GLY A 436 -7.01 -46.28 17.97
CA GLY A 436 -8.14 -46.82 17.20
C GLY A 436 -9.48 -46.13 17.44
N ARG A 437 -9.57 -45.16 18.36
CA ARG A 437 -10.77 -44.35 18.62
C ARG A 437 -11.11 -43.52 17.39
N LYS A 438 -12.41 -43.44 17.08
CA LYS A 438 -12.94 -42.64 15.98
C LYS A 438 -13.91 -41.60 16.52
N GLU A 439 -13.72 -40.35 16.11
CA GLU A 439 -14.54 -39.23 16.52
C GLU A 439 -15.05 -38.48 15.30
N ALA A 440 -16.31 -38.09 15.33
CA ALA A 440 -16.93 -37.25 14.33
C ALA A 440 -17.60 -36.08 15.03
N GLY A 441 -17.27 -34.87 14.59
CA GLY A 441 -17.74 -33.66 15.22
C GLY A 441 -17.84 -32.50 14.26
N GLN A 442 -18.38 -31.39 14.77
CA GLN A 442 -18.63 -30.19 14.00
C GLN A 442 -18.32 -28.93 14.82
N SER A 443 -17.85 -27.90 14.13
CA SER A 443 -17.67 -26.56 14.68
C SER A 443 -18.41 -25.54 13.84
N TRP A 444 -19.08 -24.62 14.50
CA TRP A 444 -19.79 -23.49 13.89
C TRP A 444 -19.14 -22.19 14.33
N ARG A 445 -18.92 -21.28 13.39
CA ARG A 445 -18.32 -19.97 13.65
C ARG A 445 -19.17 -18.86 13.05
N VAL A 446 -19.47 -17.86 13.87
CA VAL A 446 -20.16 -16.63 13.48
C VAL A 446 -19.24 -15.45 13.68
N ARG A 447 -19.10 -14.61 12.66
CA ARG A 447 -18.39 -13.32 12.76
C ARG A 447 -19.31 -12.21 12.28
N TYR A 448 -19.29 -11.08 12.97
CA TYR A 448 -20.13 -9.94 12.63
C TYR A 448 -19.39 -8.63 12.88
N SER A 449 -19.66 -7.61 12.06
CA SER A 449 -19.08 -6.29 12.21
C SER A 449 -20.02 -5.21 11.72
N LYS A 450 -20.13 -4.13 12.49
CA LYS A 450 -20.84 -2.93 12.09
C LYS A 450 -20.13 -1.69 12.61
N GLY A 451 -19.90 -0.73 11.71
CA GLY A 451 -19.64 0.66 12.10
C GLY A 451 -20.86 1.53 11.89
N VAL A 452 -21.13 2.42 12.84
CA VAL A 452 -22.16 3.45 12.80
C VAL A 452 -21.46 4.80 12.91
N VAL A 453 -21.32 5.49 11.78
CA VAL A 453 -20.60 6.77 11.69
C VAL A 453 -21.30 7.85 12.50
N SER A 454 -22.64 7.89 12.47
CA SER A 454 -23.44 8.93 13.14
C SER A 454 -23.23 8.97 14.65
N THR A 455 -22.91 7.83 15.26
CA THR A 455 -22.61 7.72 16.69
C THR A 455 -21.12 7.54 16.96
N GLY A 456 -20.27 7.37 15.93
CA GLY A 456 -18.85 7.04 16.11
C GLY A 456 -18.60 5.63 16.68
N THR A 457 -19.59 4.73 16.62
CA THR A 457 -19.53 3.39 17.22
C THR A 457 -19.09 2.34 16.21
N THR A 458 -18.07 1.56 16.54
CA THR A 458 -17.68 0.34 15.82
C THR A 458 -17.86 -0.86 16.72
N PHE A 459 -18.76 -1.77 16.34
CA PHE A 459 -18.98 -3.04 16.99
C PHE A 459 -18.38 -4.17 16.14
N SER A 460 -17.62 -5.03 16.79
CA SER A 460 -16.94 -6.18 16.23
C SER A 460 -17.26 -7.40 17.08
N LEU A 461 -17.85 -8.42 16.46
CA LEU A 461 -17.87 -9.78 16.98
C LEU A 461 -16.89 -10.58 16.11
N ALA A 462 -15.64 -10.67 16.56
CA ALA A 462 -14.57 -11.33 15.82
C ALA A 462 -14.82 -12.85 15.68
N GLY A 463 -15.52 -13.44 16.65
CA GLY A 463 -15.96 -14.83 16.56
C GLY A 463 -16.82 -15.27 17.74
N TYR A 464 -17.93 -15.94 17.43
CA TYR A 464 -18.52 -16.95 18.31
C TYR A 464 -18.25 -18.32 17.67
N ARG A 465 -17.35 -19.11 18.27
CA ARG A 465 -17.04 -20.48 17.83
C ARG A 465 -17.66 -21.44 18.83
N TYR A 466 -18.54 -22.31 18.34
CA TYR A 466 -19.03 -23.49 19.05
C TYR A 466 -18.37 -24.71 18.43
N ALA A 467 -17.81 -25.62 19.23
CA ALA A 467 -17.28 -26.90 18.79
C ALA A 467 -17.92 -28.03 19.61
N SER A 468 -18.48 -29.02 18.92
CA SER A 468 -18.99 -30.22 19.58
C SER A 468 -17.85 -30.98 20.27
N GLU A 469 -18.14 -31.73 21.32
CA GLU A 469 -17.16 -32.54 22.07
C GLU A 469 -16.24 -33.42 21.21
N ASN A 470 -16.79 -34.00 20.14
CA ASN A 470 -16.06 -34.89 19.22
C ASN A 470 -15.45 -34.16 18.00
N TYR A 471 -15.48 -32.83 17.98
CA TYR A 471 -14.79 -32.05 16.96
C TYR A 471 -13.30 -32.04 17.27
N ASN A 472 -12.47 -32.27 16.26
CA ASN A 472 -11.03 -32.18 16.39
C ASN A 472 -10.46 -31.38 15.22
N SER A 473 -9.47 -30.52 15.48
CA SER A 473 -8.65 -29.89 14.45
C SER A 473 -7.59 -30.85 13.92
N LEU A 474 -6.95 -30.53 12.79
CA LEU A 474 -5.87 -31.37 12.24
C LEU A 474 -4.70 -31.51 13.22
N SER A 475 -4.31 -30.41 13.86
CA SER A 475 -3.22 -30.38 14.85
C SER A 475 -3.51 -31.26 16.06
N GLU A 476 -4.76 -31.28 16.55
CA GLU A 476 -5.20 -32.11 17.68
C GLU A 476 -5.10 -33.61 17.42
N VAL A 477 -5.18 -34.02 16.15
CA VAL A 477 -5.18 -35.44 15.77
C VAL A 477 -3.78 -35.92 15.41
N ILE A 478 -2.97 -35.06 14.78
CA ILE A 478 -1.60 -35.41 14.39
C ILE A 478 -0.62 -35.25 15.56
N ASN A 479 -0.82 -34.26 16.43
CA ASN A 479 0.02 -33.99 17.59
C ASN A 479 -0.82 -33.98 18.88
N PRO A 480 -1.31 -35.15 19.34
CA PRO A 480 -2.18 -35.24 20.50
C PRO A 480 -1.45 -34.96 21.83
N ASP A 481 -0.13 -35.19 21.89
CA ASP A 481 0.73 -35.03 23.08
C ASP A 481 1.23 -33.57 23.27
N ASP A 482 0.58 -32.59 22.66
CA ASP A 482 0.86 -31.18 22.92
C ASP A 482 0.32 -30.83 24.32
N ASP A 483 1.24 -30.56 25.26
CA ASP A 483 1.01 -30.30 26.69
C ASP A 483 -0.17 -29.34 26.98
N PHE A 484 -0.52 -28.48 26.03
CA PHE A 484 -1.68 -27.60 26.13
C PHE A 484 -3.02 -28.37 26.18
N TYR A 485 -3.19 -29.45 25.42
CA TYR A 485 -4.46 -30.19 25.35
C TYR A 485 -4.71 -31.07 26.58
N ASP A 486 -3.65 -31.66 27.12
CA ASP A 486 -3.71 -32.47 28.35
C ASP A 486 -4.06 -31.64 29.59
N ASN A 487 -3.69 -30.35 29.61
CA ASN A 487 -3.91 -29.46 30.75
C ASN A 487 -5.27 -28.74 30.75
N TYR A 488 -5.89 -28.53 29.58
CA TYR A 488 -7.10 -27.69 29.46
C TYR A 488 -8.35 -28.41 28.95
N GLY A 489 -8.19 -29.58 28.33
CA GLY A 489 -9.27 -30.27 27.63
C GLY A 489 -9.63 -29.60 26.29
N LYS A 490 -10.61 -30.17 25.59
CA LYS A 490 -11.01 -29.69 24.25
C LYS A 490 -11.80 -28.40 24.34
N ARG A 491 -11.51 -27.45 23.45
CA ARG A 491 -12.26 -26.18 23.36
C ARG A 491 -13.73 -26.43 23.03
N HIS A 492 -14.63 -25.85 23.83
CA HIS A 492 -16.08 -25.92 23.62
C HIS A 492 -16.60 -24.64 22.97
N ASN A 493 -16.50 -23.52 23.67
CA ASN A 493 -17.02 -22.23 23.22
C ASN A 493 -15.94 -21.17 23.30
N ARG A 494 -15.83 -20.34 22.26
CA ARG A 494 -15.03 -19.12 22.28
C ARG A 494 -15.87 -17.96 21.81
N PHE A 495 -15.97 -16.94 22.65
CA PHE A 495 -16.64 -15.67 22.36
C PHE A 495 -15.60 -14.55 22.36
N GLU A 496 -15.58 -13.76 21.29
CA GLU A 496 -14.66 -12.64 21.12
C GLU A 496 -15.41 -11.43 20.55
N ALA A 497 -15.53 -10.38 21.37
CA ALA A 497 -16.21 -9.14 21.00
C ALA A 497 -15.36 -7.92 21.36
N SER A 498 -15.45 -6.89 20.52
CA SER A 498 -14.88 -5.58 20.80
C SER A 498 -15.81 -4.45 20.35
N VAL A 499 -15.80 -3.36 21.11
CA VAL A 499 -16.57 -2.15 20.83
C VAL A 499 -15.62 -0.98 20.91
N ASN A 500 -15.50 -0.21 19.83
CA ASN A 500 -14.77 1.05 19.82
C ASN A 500 -15.77 2.19 19.62
N GLN A 501 -15.87 3.08 20.59
CA GLN A 501 -16.79 4.20 20.63
C GLN A 501 -16.00 5.50 20.62
N GLN A 502 -16.02 6.21 19.50
CA GLN A 502 -15.57 7.61 19.46
C GLN A 502 -16.70 8.47 20.02
N ILE A 503 -16.48 9.12 21.17
CA ILE A 503 -17.53 9.89 21.86
C ILE A 503 -17.67 11.26 21.19
N SER A 504 -16.54 11.95 21.02
CA SER A 504 -16.41 13.17 20.22
C SER A 504 -14.92 13.51 20.06
N ASP A 505 -14.62 14.52 19.24
CA ASP A 505 -13.25 15.04 19.09
C ASP A 505 -12.69 15.66 20.39
N THR A 506 -13.54 15.97 21.36
CA THR A 506 -13.16 16.59 22.66
C THR A 506 -13.23 15.62 23.84
N LEU A 507 -14.11 14.62 23.77
CA LEU A 507 -14.34 13.63 24.83
C LEU A 507 -13.59 12.33 24.56
N GLY A 508 -12.87 12.19 23.44
CA GLY A 508 -11.98 11.06 23.17
C GLY A 508 -12.71 9.79 22.71
N SER A 509 -12.07 8.65 22.92
CA SER A 509 -12.57 7.33 22.51
C SER A 509 -12.53 6.30 23.64
N LEU A 510 -13.52 5.41 23.66
CA LEU A 510 -13.63 4.29 24.58
C LEU A 510 -13.58 2.98 23.78
N THR A 511 -12.62 2.12 24.09
CA THR A 511 -12.53 0.77 23.53
C THR A 511 -12.82 -0.26 24.61
N LEU A 512 -13.74 -1.18 24.35
CA LEU A 512 -14.06 -2.33 25.17
C LEU A 512 -13.71 -3.60 24.40
N SER A 513 -13.15 -4.61 25.05
CA SER A 513 -12.87 -5.91 24.44
C SER A 513 -13.11 -7.01 25.46
N TRP A 514 -13.72 -8.10 25.02
CA TRP A 514 -14.09 -9.24 25.85
C TRP A 514 -13.84 -10.54 25.11
N VAL A 515 -13.06 -11.41 25.74
CA VAL A 515 -12.80 -12.77 25.29
C VAL A 515 -13.22 -13.71 26.40
N LYS A 516 -13.98 -14.75 26.05
CA LYS A 516 -14.32 -15.84 26.95
C LYS A 516 -14.16 -17.17 26.24
N GLU A 517 -13.48 -18.11 26.87
CA GLU A 517 -13.26 -19.46 26.35
C GLU A 517 -13.65 -20.50 27.41
N ASP A 518 -14.48 -21.46 27.00
CA ASP A 518 -14.94 -22.60 27.80
C ASP A 518 -14.41 -23.90 27.16
N TYR A 519 -14.17 -24.91 27.99
CA TYR A 519 -13.61 -26.20 27.59
C TYR A 519 -14.56 -27.36 27.98
N TRP A 520 -14.52 -28.45 27.22
CA TRP A 520 -15.25 -29.69 27.52
C TRP A 520 -14.59 -30.43 28.68
N HIS A 521 -15.42 -31.03 29.55
CA HIS A 521 -14.99 -31.77 30.76
C HIS A 521 -14.16 -30.97 31.76
N SER A 522 -14.13 -29.64 31.61
CA SER A 522 -13.42 -28.73 32.48
C SER A 522 -14.35 -27.63 32.97
N ALA A 523 -14.38 -27.42 34.29
CA ALA A 523 -15.03 -26.25 34.88
C ALA A 523 -14.18 -24.99 34.75
N GLN A 524 -12.97 -25.10 34.17
CA GLN A 524 -12.03 -24.01 33.98
C GLN A 524 -12.47 -23.13 32.82
N GLN A 525 -12.31 -21.82 33.00
CA GLN A 525 -12.71 -20.81 32.02
C GLN A 525 -11.58 -19.80 31.89
N MET A 526 -11.27 -19.44 30.65
CA MET A 526 -10.41 -18.30 30.36
C MET A 526 -11.29 -17.09 30.06
N GLU A 527 -11.02 -15.98 30.72
CA GLU A 527 -11.78 -14.75 30.50
C GLU A 527 -10.84 -13.55 30.53
N SER A 528 -10.91 -12.71 29.50
CA SER A 528 -10.16 -11.46 29.40
C SER A 528 -11.11 -10.32 29.04
N LEU A 529 -11.22 -9.34 29.91
CA LEU A 529 -11.99 -8.12 29.70
C LEU A 529 -11.05 -6.93 29.77
N SER A 530 -11.06 -6.06 28.76
CA SER A 530 -10.30 -4.82 28.76
C SER A 530 -11.17 -3.62 28.39
N ALA A 531 -11.00 -2.51 29.09
CA ALA A 531 -11.61 -1.23 28.81
C ALA A 531 -10.51 -0.15 28.75
N ASN A 532 -10.43 0.58 27.64
CA ASN A 532 -9.42 1.59 27.38
C ASN A 532 -10.10 2.90 26.97
N TYR A 533 -9.95 3.94 27.77
CA TYR A 533 -10.39 5.29 27.46
C TYR A 533 -9.19 6.16 27.08
N ASN A 534 -9.19 6.72 25.89
CA ASN A 534 -8.11 7.55 25.37
C ASN A 534 -8.65 8.94 25.07
N ASN A 535 -7.96 9.99 25.54
CA ASN A 535 -8.29 11.36 25.17
C ASN A 535 -7.02 12.23 25.18
N SER A 536 -7.15 13.45 24.67
CA SER A 536 -6.08 14.44 24.65
C SER A 536 -6.59 15.81 25.06
N TRP A 537 -5.82 16.51 25.88
CA TRP A 537 -6.03 17.89 26.23
C TRP A 537 -4.89 18.75 25.66
N GLY A 538 -5.15 19.41 24.55
CA GLY A 538 -4.11 20.12 23.80
C GLY A 538 -3.03 19.15 23.29
N PRO A 539 -1.73 19.40 23.55
CA PRO A 539 -0.66 18.48 23.16
C PRO A 539 -0.54 17.24 24.08
N VAL A 540 -1.19 17.25 25.26
CA VAL A 540 -1.08 16.17 26.24
C VAL A 540 -2.09 15.07 25.93
N SER A 541 -1.64 13.82 25.76
CA SER A 541 -2.52 12.66 25.67
C SER A 541 -2.55 11.90 26.99
N TYR A 542 -3.71 11.33 27.31
CA TYR A 542 -3.88 10.47 28.48
C TYR A 542 -4.74 9.25 28.15
N THR A 543 -4.36 8.11 28.72
CA THR A 543 -5.06 6.84 28.58
C THR A 543 -5.37 6.28 29.94
N LEU A 544 -6.62 5.85 30.10
CA LEU A 544 -7.10 5.12 31.26
C LEU A 544 -7.50 3.72 30.83
N SER A 545 -6.86 2.71 31.39
CA SER A 545 -7.07 1.32 31.04
C SER A 545 -7.44 0.50 32.26
N TYR A 546 -8.38 -0.42 32.09
CA TYR A 546 -8.72 -1.45 33.05
C TYR A 546 -8.69 -2.79 32.33
N SER A 547 -8.00 -3.78 32.90
CA SER A 547 -7.99 -5.14 32.40
C SER A 547 -8.29 -6.11 33.53
N TYR A 548 -9.07 -7.14 33.20
CA TYR A 548 -9.38 -8.27 34.05
C TYR A 548 -9.06 -9.53 33.25
N ASN A 549 -8.11 -10.30 33.76
CA ASN A 549 -7.70 -11.56 33.16
C ASN A 549 -7.89 -12.65 34.20
N LYS A 550 -8.73 -13.62 33.87
CA LYS A 550 -8.86 -14.87 34.60
C LYS A 550 -8.21 -15.95 33.76
N ASN A 551 -7.09 -16.45 34.26
CA ASN A 551 -6.46 -17.64 33.71
C ASN A 551 -6.60 -18.75 34.73
N THR A 552 -7.00 -19.93 34.26
CA THR A 552 -7.00 -21.12 35.11
C THR A 552 -5.80 -21.96 34.67
N TYR A 553 -5.12 -22.63 35.60
CA TYR A 553 -4.02 -23.54 35.27
C TYR A 553 -4.25 -24.82 36.04
N GLN A 554 -4.06 -25.97 35.40
CA GLN A 554 -4.03 -27.25 36.09
C GLN A 554 -2.56 -27.58 36.35
N TYR A 555 -2.17 -27.63 37.62
CA TYR A 555 -0.84 -28.11 38.02
C TYR A 555 -0.98 -29.58 38.41
N ARG A 556 -0.47 -30.49 37.58
CA ARG A 556 -0.23 -31.87 38.01
C ARG A 556 1.12 -31.88 38.73
N SER A 557 1.11 -32.06 40.05
CA SER A 557 2.32 -32.38 40.80
C SER A 557 2.70 -33.83 40.48
N ASP A 558 3.90 -34.05 39.95
CA ASP A 558 4.46 -35.39 39.69
C ASP A 558 4.92 -36.11 40.98
N ASN A 559 4.83 -35.45 42.15
CA ASN A 559 5.18 -36.01 43.44
C ASN A 559 3.97 -35.97 44.38
N ASP A 560 3.26 -37.10 44.52
CA ASP A 560 3.08 -37.80 45.79
C ASP A 560 2.07 -38.95 45.65
N ASP A 561 2.44 -40.11 46.21
CA ASP A 561 1.69 -41.37 46.23
C ASP A 561 0.51 -41.37 47.23
N ASP A 562 0.07 -40.23 47.76
CA ASP A 562 -0.98 -40.14 48.78
C ASP A 562 -2.11 -39.17 48.40
N ASP A 563 -3.30 -39.74 48.16
CA ASP A 563 -4.65 -39.17 48.27
C ASP A 563 -4.96 -37.73 47.76
N ASN A 564 -5.54 -37.67 46.55
CA ASN A 564 -6.77 -36.92 46.21
C ASN A 564 -6.93 -35.43 46.61
N ASP A 565 -5.92 -34.56 46.55
CA ASP A 565 -6.16 -33.11 46.49
C ASP A 565 -5.57 -32.51 45.20
N ASP A 566 -6.44 -32.44 44.20
CA ASP A 566 -6.25 -31.80 42.89
C ASP A 566 -6.33 -30.27 43.09
N ASP A 567 -5.25 -29.65 43.62
CA ASP A 567 -5.21 -28.23 44.00
C ASP A 567 -5.26 -27.31 42.76
N ARG A 568 -6.48 -26.90 42.41
CA ARG A 568 -6.78 -26.02 41.26
C ARG A 568 -6.65 -24.54 41.66
N TYR A 569 -5.61 -23.86 41.17
CA TYR A 569 -5.46 -22.41 41.36
C TYR A 569 -6.18 -21.61 40.27
N ASN A 570 -7.10 -20.73 40.68
CA ASN A 570 -7.68 -19.68 39.83
C ASN A 570 -6.94 -18.37 40.10
N GLN A 571 -6.13 -17.90 39.15
CA GLN A 571 -5.50 -16.58 39.27
C GLN A 571 -6.32 -15.54 38.50
N ASN A 572 -6.83 -14.57 39.23
CA ASN A 572 -7.66 -13.49 38.71
C ASN A 572 -6.90 -12.18 38.85
N ASP A 573 -6.31 -11.72 37.74
CA ASP A 573 -5.56 -10.47 37.72
C ASP A 573 -6.48 -9.33 37.32
N ARG A 574 -6.41 -8.24 38.09
CA ARG A 574 -7.09 -6.97 37.78
C ARG A 574 -6.06 -5.88 37.78
N LEU A 575 -5.88 -5.23 36.63
CA LEU A 575 -4.91 -4.17 36.45
C LEU A 575 -5.62 -2.90 36.01
N PHE A 576 -5.38 -1.82 36.74
CA PHE A 576 -5.75 -0.48 36.32
C PHE A 576 -4.48 0.30 35.97
N THR A 577 -4.50 0.92 34.80
CA THR A 577 -3.38 1.71 34.27
C THR A 577 -3.85 3.11 33.94
N LEU A 578 -3.10 4.11 34.40
CA LEU A 578 -3.22 5.49 33.94
C LEU A 578 -1.89 5.86 33.28
N SER A 579 -1.93 6.33 32.04
CA SER A 579 -0.77 6.89 31.36
C SER A 579 -1.03 8.32 30.90
N LEU A 580 -0.03 9.17 31.07
CA LEU A 580 -0.01 10.56 30.64
C LEU A 580 1.22 10.73 29.73
N HIS A 581 1.07 11.43 28.62
CA HIS A 581 2.15 11.66 27.67
C HIS A 581 2.14 13.12 27.21
N VAL A 582 3.26 13.80 27.43
CA VAL A 582 3.45 15.24 27.22
C VAL A 582 4.60 15.44 26.23
N PRO A 583 4.32 15.79 24.97
CA PRO A 583 5.36 16.19 24.02
C PRO A 583 5.76 17.65 24.26
N PHE A 584 7.05 17.94 24.19
CA PHE A 584 7.59 19.29 24.25
C PHE A 584 8.88 19.40 23.42
N THR A 585 9.31 20.63 23.13
CA THR A 585 10.51 20.88 22.32
C THR A 585 11.53 21.66 23.14
N VAL A 586 12.78 21.20 23.14
CA VAL A 586 13.91 21.88 23.78
C VAL A 586 15.09 21.81 22.82
N PHE A 587 15.76 22.94 22.53
CA PHE A 587 16.90 23.01 21.61
C PHE A 587 16.65 22.32 20.25
N ASP A 588 15.50 22.62 19.62
CA ASP A 588 15.02 22.02 18.35
C ASP A 588 14.86 20.49 18.34
N SER A 589 14.98 19.87 19.52
CA SER A 589 14.79 18.44 19.73
C SER A 589 13.43 18.18 20.34
N ARG A 590 12.67 17.26 19.74
CA ARG A 590 11.37 16.83 20.26
C ARG A 590 11.58 15.81 21.37
N LEU A 591 11.10 16.14 22.55
CA LEU A 591 11.17 15.32 23.76
C LEU A 591 9.75 14.91 24.19
N TYR A 592 9.68 13.82 24.93
CA TYR A 592 8.44 13.26 25.43
C TYR A 592 8.62 12.91 26.91
N ALA A 593 7.79 13.50 27.77
CA ALA A 593 7.67 13.08 29.15
C ALA A 593 6.42 12.22 29.27
N SER A 594 6.54 11.05 29.90
CA SER A 594 5.40 10.20 30.22
C SER A 594 5.38 9.80 31.68
N TYR A 595 4.19 9.76 32.24
CA TYR A 595 3.91 9.22 33.57
C TYR A 595 2.97 8.04 33.43
N MET A 596 3.26 6.92 34.08
CA MET A 596 2.42 5.74 34.06
C MET A 596 2.26 5.17 35.47
N LEU A 597 1.00 4.97 35.87
CA LEU A 597 0.59 4.34 37.12
C LEU A 597 -0.05 2.99 36.77
N ASN A 598 0.43 1.92 37.37
CA ASN A 598 -0.14 0.58 37.27
C ASN A 598 -0.50 0.10 38.68
N THR A 599 -1.74 -0.30 38.90
CA THR A 599 -2.17 -0.84 40.20
C THR A 599 -2.91 -2.15 40.00
N ARG A 600 -2.52 -3.18 40.77
CA ARG A 600 -3.10 -4.52 40.71
C ARG A 600 -3.87 -4.82 41.99
N LYS A 601 -4.99 -5.54 41.88
CA LYS A 601 -5.76 -5.93 43.06
C LYS A 601 -4.97 -6.96 43.88
N HIS A 602 -4.53 -6.59 45.09
CA HIS A 602 -3.77 -7.41 46.07
C HIS A 602 -2.26 -7.52 45.80
N ASP A 603 -1.74 -6.68 44.93
CA ASP A 603 -0.33 -6.69 44.50
C ASP A 603 0.18 -5.23 44.42
N ALA A 604 1.43 -5.03 44.02
CA ALA A 604 2.09 -3.73 44.04
C ALA A 604 1.42 -2.67 43.16
N THR A 605 1.49 -1.42 43.60
CA THR A 605 1.24 -0.24 42.76
C THR A 605 2.58 0.30 42.28
N VAL A 606 2.75 0.39 40.96
CA VAL A 606 3.98 0.85 40.30
C VAL A 606 3.73 2.17 39.61
N ASN A 607 4.46 3.20 40.01
CA ASN A 607 4.49 4.50 39.35
C ASN A 607 5.77 4.60 38.55
N SER A 608 5.72 5.08 37.31
CA SER A 608 6.91 5.28 36.48
C SER A 608 6.85 6.62 35.76
N THR A 609 7.98 7.30 35.72
CA THR A 609 8.19 8.54 34.95
C THR A 609 9.30 8.27 33.94
N THR A 610 9.02 8.56 32.68
CA THR A 610 9.97 8.34 31.57
C THR A 610 10.16 9.63 30.80
N LEU A 611 11.40 9.97 30.49
CA LEU A 611 11.78 11.01 29.56
C LEU A 611 12.45 10.37 28.36
N SER A 612 11.97 10.64 27.15
CA SER A 612 12.54 10.08 25.92
C SER A 612 12.62 11.11 24.80
N GLY A 613 13.45 10.83 23.80
CA GLY A 613 13.66 11.73 22.68
C GLY A 613 14.49 11.13 21.55
N THR A 614 14.73 11.96 20.54
CA THR A 614 15.67 11.66 19.46
C THR A 614 16.83 12.65 19.50
N ALA A 615 18.01 12.21 19.07
CA ALA A 615 19.23 13.01 19.02
C ALA A 615 20.00 12.74 17.72
N LEU A 616 21.07 13.53 17.49
CA LEU A 616 21.90 13.58 16.27
C LEU A 616 21.20 14.26 15.08
N ARG A 617 22.00 14.64 14.07
CA ARG A 617 21.55 15.39 12.88
C ARG A 617 20.38 14.70 12.16
N ASP A 618 20.46 13.38 12.02
CA ASP A 618 19.48 12.58 11.29
C ASP A 618 18.39 11.98 12.20
N ARG A 619 18.33 12.40 13.48
CA ARG A 619 17.40 11.89 14.51
C ARG A 619 17.41 10.37 14.62
N ASN A 620 18.58 9.76 14.39
CA ASN A 620 18.75 8.32 14.32
C ASN A 620 19.22 7.69 15.64
N LEU A 621 19.44 8.48 16.69
CA LEU A 621 19.60 8.01 18.06
C LEU A 621 18.30 8.22 18.84
N ASN A 622 17.63 7.14 19.23
CA ASN A 622 16.53 7.16 20.20
C ASN A 622 17.08 6.89 21.59
N TRP A 623 16.59 7.59 22.59
CA TRP A 623 16.97 7.36 23.98
C TRP A 623 15.77 7.50 24.91
N SER A 624 15.79 6.78 26.02
CA SER A 624 14.82 6.91 27.11
C SER A 624 15.50 6.74 28.46
N LEU A 625 15.06 7.53 29.43
CA LEU A 625 15.41 7.46 30.84
C LEU A 625 14.11 7.25 31.62
N GLN A 626 14.05 6.20 32.43
CA GLN A 626 12.89 5.85 33.24
C GLN A 626 13.27 5.73 34.71
N GLN A 627 12.39 6.22 35.58
CA GLN A 627 12.44 5.94 37.02
C GLN A 627 11.07 5.44 37.45
N SER A 628 11.04 4.34 38.19
CA SER A 628 9.84 3.72 38.74
C SER A 628 9.94 3.48 40.24
N HIS A 629 8.79 3.47 40.91
CA HIS A 629 8.63 3.12 42.31
C HIS A 629 7.48 2.12 42.44
N SER A 630 7.77 0.95 42.98
CA SER A 630 6.81 -0.08 43.37
C SER A 630 6.55 -0.01 44.86
N THR A 631 5.29 -0.04 45.28
CA THR A 631 4.93 -0.01 46.72
C THR A 631 5.38 -1.25 47.50
N GLN A 632 5.67 -2.36 46.81
CA GLN A 632 6.12 -3.60 47.44
C GLN A 632 7.59 -3.89 47.12
N ASP A 633 8.02 -3.66 45.88
CA ASP A 633 9.35 -4.07 45.44
C ASP A 633 10.41 -2.97 45.66
N GLY A 634 10.02 -1.70 45.67
CA GLY A 634 10.93 -0.56 45.82
C GLY A 634 11.21 0.20 44.51
N ASP A 635 12.30 0.97 44.50
CA ASP A 635 12.67 1.84 43.39
C ASP A 635 13.43 1.11 42.28
N SER A 636 13.05 1.34 41.04
CA SER A 636 13.77 0.87 39.85
C SER A 636 14.01 2.03 38.90
N GLY A 637 15.02 1.91 38.03
CA GLY A 637 15.32 2.93 37.05
C GLY A 637 16.14 2.36 35.92
N GLY A 638 16.12 3.01 34.77
CA GLY A 638 16.86 2.51 33.62
C GLY A 638 17.05 3.54 32.53
N VAL A 639 18.09 3.30 31.73
CA VAL A 639 18.41 4.07 30.54
C VAL A 639 18.50 3.11 29.37
N ASN A 640 17.84 3.44 28.27
CA ASN A 640 17.91 2.69 27.03
C ASN A 640 18.26 3.63 25.87
N ALA A 641 19.06 3.14 24.95
CA ALA A 641 19.46 3.85 23.74
C ALA A 641 19.42 2.90 22.53
N SER A 642 18.88 3.38 21.41
CA SER A 642 18.93 2.67 20.13
C SER A 642 19.40 3.60 19.01
N TYR A 643 20.39 3.15 18.25
CA TYR A 643 21.01 3.90 17.19
C TYR A 643 20.82 3.19 15.84
N LYS A 644 20.16 3.88 14.89
CA LYS A 644 20.00 3.42 13.51
C LYS A 644 21.14 3.96 12.65
N GLY A 645 22.19 3.16 12.51
CA GLY A 645 23.34 3.48 11.68
C GLY A 645 23.12 3.10 10.21
N THR A 646 24.07 3.49 9.38
CA THR A 646 24.11 3.12 7.96
C THR A 646 24.41 1.64 7.75
N TYR A 647 25.31 1.09 8.56
CA TYR A 647 25.81 -0.28 8.41
C TYR A 647 25.15 -1.30 9.34
N ALA A 648 24.53 -0.83 10.43
CA ALA A 648 23.89 -1.66 11.45
C ALA A 648 23.02 -0.80 12.38
N ASN A 649 22.11 -1.45 13.07
CA ASN A 649 21.39 -0.93 14.23
C ASN A 649 22.05 -1.41 15.51
N LEU A 650 22.19 -0.52 16.49
CA LEU A 650 22.75 -0.82 17.81
C LEU A 650 21.72 -0.52 18.89
N ASN A 651 21.65 -1.35 19.92
CA ASN A 651 20.85 -1.09 21.10
C ASN A 651 21.68 -1.37 22.36
N ALA A 652 21.48 -0.53 23.37
CA ALA A 652 22.10 -0.70 24.68
C ALA A 652 21.12 -0.23 25.76
N GLY A 653 21.09 -0.94 26.88
CA GLY A 653 20.22 -0.66 28.00
C GLY A 653 20.89 -1.00 29.32
N TYR A 654 20.59 -0.20 30.34
CA TYR A 654 20.96 -0.48 31.72
C TYR A 654 19.70 -0.26 32.57
N ASN A 655 19.29 -1.29 33.29
CA ASN A 655 18.17 -1.22 34.22
C ASN A 655 18.69 -1.63 35.60
N GLN A 656 18.24 -0.92 36.63
CA GLN A 656 18.50 -1.22 38.02
C GLN A 656 17.16 -1.41 38.71
N SER A 657 17.03 -2.56 39.34
CA SER A 657 15.96 -2.91 40.26
C SER A 657 16.52 -2.95 41.69
N PRO A 658 15.66 -3.03 42.71
CA PRO A 658 16.07 -3.17 44.11
C PRO A 658 17.00 -4.36 44.34
N ASP A 659 16.69 -5.50 43.69
CA ASP A 659 17.39 -6.76 43.90
C ASP A 659 18.33 -7.17 42.75
N SER A 660 18.39 -6.38 41.67
CA SER A 660 19.23 -6.73 40.51
C SER A 660 19.66 -5.55 39.66
N GLN A 661 20.76 -5.74 38.93
CA GLN A 661 21.26 -4.81 37.92
C GLN A 661 21.37 -5.53 36.58
N GLN A 662 20.70 -5.03 35.56
CA GLN A 662 20.65 -5.63 34.24
C GLN A 662 21.34 -4.73 33.21
N VAL A 663 22.27 -5.30 32.46
CA VAL A 663 22.86 -4.69 31.26
C VAL A 663 22.36 -5.47 30.04
N SER A 664 21.82 -4.75 29.06
CA SER A 664 21.43 -5.32 27.76
C SER A 664 22.16 -4.62 26.63
N TYR A 665 22.54 -5.38 25.62
CA TYR A 665 23.17 -4.85 24.42
C TYR A 665 22.79 -5.69 23.21
N GLY A 666 22.79 -5.08 22.03
CA GLY A 666 22.48 -5.77 20.80
C GLY A 666 22.95 -5.03 19.56
N ILE A 667 23.14 -5.81 18.52
CA ILE A 667 23.49 -5.36 17.18
C ILE A 667 22.67 -6.14 16.16
N SER A 668 22.08 -5.44 15.21
CA SER A 668 21.41 -6.08 14.08
C SER A 668 21.73 -5.37 12.78
N GLY A 669 21.88 -6.12 11.70
CA GLY A 669 22.19 -5.56 10.39
C GLY A 669 21.93 -6.54 9.27
N GLY A 670 22.13 -6.06 8.05
CA GLY A 670 22.07 -6.82 6.82
C GLY A 670 23.43 -6.80 6.12
N ILE A 671 23.76 -7.92 5.49
CA ILE A 671 24.89 -8.05 4.56
C ILE A 671 24.30 -8.44 3.21
N LEU A 672 24.59 -7.66 2.17
CA LEU A 672 24.19 -7.97 0.80
C LEU A 672 25.44 -8.15 -0.06
N ALA A 673 25.68 -9.38 -0.52
CA ALA A 673 26.68 -9.65 -1.53
C ALA A 673 26.03 -9.68 -2.92
N HIS A 674 26.52 -8.83 -3.81
CA HIS A 674 26.02 -8.64 -5.17
C HIS A 674 27.20 -8.54 -6.16
N GLU A 675 26.92 -8.42 -7.45
CA GLU A 675 27.94 -8.40 -8.51
C GLU A 675 29.03 -7.30 -8.37
N ASN A 676 28.81 -6.29 -7.52
CA ASN A 676 29.77 -5.21 -7.28
C ASN A 676 30.41 -5.27 -5.88
N GLY A 677 30.29 -6.39 -5.16
CA GLY A 677 30.92 -6.61 -3.86
C GLY A 677 29.91 -6.79 -2.73
N ILE A 678 30.34 -6.46 -1.51
CA ILE A 678 29.55 -6.64 -0.28
C ILE A 678 29.17 -5.28 0.26
N THR A 679 27.87 -5.06 0.48
CA THR A 679 27.32 -3.83 1.05
C THR A 679 26.65 -4.17 2.38
N LEU A 680 27.05 -3.49 3.45
CA LEU A 680 26.41 -3.60 4.76
C LEU A 680 25.21 -2.65 4.83
N SER A 681 24.19 -3.02 5.58
CA SER A 681 22.97 -2.23 5.71
C SER A 681 22.30 -2.43 7.07
N GLN A 682 21.26 -1.66 7.32
CA GLN A 682 20.24 -2.05 8.31
C GLN A 682 19.59 -3.40 7.92
N PRO A 683 18.95 -4.14 8.85
CA PRO A 683 18.37 -5.47 8.59
C PRO A 683 17.39 -5.47 7.40
N ILE A 684 17.61 -6.34 6.41
CA ILE A 684 16.86 -6.40 5.16
C ILE A 684 15.60 -7.25 5.35
N THR A 685 14.42 -6.65 5.38
CA THR A 685 13.15 -7.37 5.54
C THR A 685 12.32 -7.26 4.27
N GLY A 686 11.96 -8.38 3.66
CA GLY A 686 11.12 -8.37 2.47
C GLY A 686 11.91 -8.08 1.18
N ALA A 687 11.32 -7.26 0.31
CA ALA A 687 12.02 -6.76 -0.87
C ALA A 687 12.94 -5.59 -0.49
N ALA A 688 14.03 -5.43 -1.24
CA ALA A 688 15.07 -4.44 -0.97
C ALA A 688 15.51 -3.72 -2.25
N ILE A 689 16.03 -2.51 -2.10
CA ILE A 689 16.58 -1.72 -3.21
C ILE A 689 18.06 -1.48 -2.94
N LEU A 690 18.93 -2.02 -3.79
CA LEU A 690 20.35 -1.73 -3.82
C LEU A 690 20.59 -0.43 -4.60
N ILE A 691 21.08 0.59 -3.90
CA ILE A 691 21.55 1.83 -4.51
C ILE A 691 22.99 1.62 -4.98
N LYS A 692 23.23 1.96 -6.24
CA LYS A 692 24.56 1.96 -6.87
C LYS A 692 24.85 3.37 -7.36
N ALA A 693 25.67 4.11 -6.63
CA ALA A 693 26.17 5.45 -7.00
C ALA A 693 27.70 5.48 -6.84
N PRO A 694 28.46 4.76 -7.71
CA PRO A 694 29.88 4.51 -7.49
C PRO A 694 30.67 5.80 -7.31
N GLY A 695 31.30 5.96 -6.15
CA GLY A 695 32.09 7.14 -5.85
C GLY A 695 31.39 8.26 -5.08
N ALA A 696 30.08 8.18 -4.89
CA ALA A 696 29.33 9.07 -4.01
C ALA A 696 29.26 8.47 -2.59
N SER A 697 30.22 8.80 -1.73
CA SER A 697 30.27 8.30 -0.34
C SER A 697 29.45 9.19 0.60
N GLY A 698 28.76 8.59 1.58
CA GLY A 698 28.04 9.31 2.64
C GLY A 698 26.81 10.07 2.16
N VAL A 699 26.28 9.72 0.99
CA VAL A 699 25.08 10.34 0.41
C VAL A 699 23.85 9.72 1.04
N SER A 700 23.04 10.54 1.71
CA SER A 700 21.79 10.12 2.33
C SER A 700 20.71 9.85 1.29
N VAL A 701 19.83 8.90 1.63
CA VAL A 701 18.63 8.61 0.84
C VAL A 701 17.45 9.37 1.43
N GLU A 702 16.70 10.08 0.60
CA GLU A 702 15.53 10.83 1.09
C GLU A 702 14.50 9.91 1.75
N ASN A 703 13.88 10.39 2.83
CA ASN A 703 12.88 9.66 3.62
C ASN A 703 13.38 8.34 4.23
N GLN A 704 14.68 8.13 4.36
CA GLN A 704 15.29 6.94 4.98
C GLN A 704 16.23 7.32 6.12
N THR A 705 15.77 7.17 7.36
CA THR A 705 16.56 7.52 8.56
C THR A 705 17.79 6.61 8.70
N GLY A 706 18.98 7.22 8.74
CA GLY A 706 20.25 6.54 8.95
C GLY A 706 20.79 5.79 7.72
N VAL A 707 20.09 5.79 6.58
CA VAL A 707 20.52 5.12 5.34
C VAL A 707 21.32 6.09 4.49
N ALA A 708 22.61 5.78 4.31
CA ALA A 708 23.51 6.53 3.44
C ALA A 708 24.42 5.59 2.65
N THR A 709 25.05 6.07 1.59
CA THR A 709 26.02 5.28 0.81
C THR A 709 27.30 5.00 1.58
N ASP A 710 27.82 3.78 1.42
CA ASP A 710 29.12 3.37 1.92
C ASP A 710 30.26 4.11 1.22
N PHE A 711 31.50 3.86 1.67
CA PHE A 711 32.70 4.48 1.09
C PHE A 711 32.89 4.21 -0.42
N ARG A 712 32.22 3.21 -0.99
CA ARG A 712 32.25 2.86 -2.42
C ARG A 712 31.09 3.51 -3.18
N GLY A 713 30.06 4.00 -2.50
CA GLY A 713 28.85 4.57 -3.09
C GLY A 713 27.67 3.62 -3.17
N TYR A 714 27.60 2.61 -2.29
CA TYR A 714 26.53 1.61 -2.26
C TYR A 714 25.78 1.63 -0.93
N THR A 715 24.46 1.43 -0.99
CA THR A 715 23.65 1.21 0.22
C THR A 715 22.40 0.42 -0.13
N VAL A 716 21.65 -0.02 0.88
CA VAL A 716 20.44 -0.81 0.71
C VAL A 716 19.30 -0.14 1.44
N ILE A 717 18.19 0.07 0.73
CA ILE A 717 16.90 0.36 1.35
C ILE A 717 16.31 -0.99 1.80
N PRO A 718 16.18 -1.22 3.12
CA PRO A 718 16.05 -2.57 3.65
C PRO A 718 14.63 -3.15 3.58
N ASN A 719 13.59 -2.33 3.43
CA ASN A 719 12.19 -2.79 3.52
C ASN A 719 11.28 -2.00 2.57
N VAL A 720 10.92 -2.62 1.45
CA VAL A 720 9.94 -2.06 0.51
C VAL A 720 8.80 -3.04 0.23
N THR A 721 7.60 -2.47 0.08
CA THR A 721 6.38 -3.21 -0.29
C THR A 721 6.51 -3.70 -1.73
N PRO A 722 6.30 -4.99 -2.02
CA PRO A 722 6.45 -5.50 -3.38
C PRO A 722 5.29 -5.08 -4.29
N TYR A 723 5.54 -5.21 -5.61
CA TYR A 723 4.67 -4.87 -6.73
C TYR A 723 4.22 -3.40 -6.74
N TYR A 724 4.97 -2.54 -6.05
CA TYR A 724 4.71 -1.12 -5.92
C TYR A 724 5.75 -0.29 -6.67
N ARG A 725 5.36 0.91 -7.13
CA ARG A 725 6.27 1.87 -7.75
C ARG A 725 7.03 2.64 -6.67
N TYR A 726 8.35 2.61 -6.73
CA TYR A 726 9.20 3.43 -5.87
C TYR A 726 9.96 4.45 -6.70
N ASP A 727 9.87 5.72 -6.34
CA ASP A 727 10.74 6.79 -6.83
C ASP A 727 11.77 7.07 -5.73
N ILE A 728 13.04 6.76 -5.99
CA ILE A 728 14.15 6.82 -5.03
C ILE A 728 15.01 8.03 -5.35
N SER A 729 15.05 8.97 -4.41
CA SER A 729 15.83 10.20 -4.54
C SER A 729 17.00 10.24 -3.56
N LEU A 730 18.17 10.65 -4.05
CA LEU A 730 19.37 10.89 -3.25
C LEU A 730 19.42 12.36 -2.82
N ASP A 731 19.70 12.61 -1.54
CA ASP A 731 19.75 13.95 -0.97
C ASP A 731 20.99 14.71 -1.47
N SER A 732 20.77 15.65 -2.38
CA SER A 732 21.83 16.44 -3.01
C SER A 732 22.58 17.35 -2.02
N SER A 733 22.01 17.65 -0.85
CA SER A 733 22.69 18.41 0.20
C SER A 733 23.82 17.63 0.89
N THR A 734 23.81 16.30 0.73
CA THR A 734 24.83 15.40 1.29
C THR A 734 25.90 15.00 0.28
N PHE A 735 25.85 15.52 -0.95
CA PHE A 735 26.88 15.28 -1.94
C PHE A 735 28.17 15.97 -1.54
N ALA A 736 29.29 15.26 -1.64
CA ALA A 736 30.60 15.88 -1.48
C ALA A 736 30.81 16.97 -2.55
N ASP A 737 31.62 17.98 -2.24
CA ASP A 737 31.84 19.12 -3.13
C ASP A 737 32.34 18.71 -4.54
N ASN A 738 33.06 17.59 -4.61
CA ASN A 738 33.66 17.01 -5.81
C ASN A 738 32.86 15.82 -6.38
N VAL A 739 31.57 15.70 -6.06
CA VAL A 739 30.69 14.66 -6.58
C VAL A 739 29.42 15.31 -7.12
N ASP A 740 29.02 14.89 -8.32
CA ASP A 740 27.76 15.28 -8.91
C ASP A 740 26.99 14.06 -9.43
N ILE A 741 25.66 14.11 -9.30
CA ILE A 741 24.74 13.07 -9.77
C ILE A 741 23.64 13.79 -10.55
N PRO A 742 23.75 13.90 -11.89
CA PRO A 742 22.83 14.71 -12.70
C PRO A 742 21.37 14.27 -12.59
N LEU A 743 21.14 12.95 -12.50
CA LEU A 743 19.83 12.36 -12.28
C LEU A 743 19.83 11.67 -10.93
N ASN A 744 19.50 12.40 -9.88
CA ASN A 744 19.46 11.90 -8.50
C ASN A 744 18.15 11.19 -8.13
N ASN A 745 17.26 10.91 -9.10
CA ASN A 745 16.02 10.16 -8.90
C ASN A 745 15.95 8.94 -9.84
N GLN A 746 15.50 7.79 -9.31
CA GLN A 746 15.34 6.53 -10.05
C GLN A 746 14.03 5.84 -9.69
N THR A 747 13.36 5.23 -10.67
CA THR A 747 12.12 4.49 -10.45
C THR A 747 12.32 2.98 -10.54
N VAL A 748 11.85 2.22 -9.54
CA VAL A 748 11.94 0.75 -9.48
C VAL A 748 10.62 0.10 -9.07
N TYR A 749 10.45 -1.19 -9.41
CA TYR A 749 9.22 -1.96 -9.22
C TYR A 749 9.50 -3.39 -8.70
N PRO A 750 9.93 -3.55 -7.44
CA PRO A 750 10.39 -4.85 -6.93
C PRO A 750 9.26 -5.89 -6.81
N THR A 751 9.51 -7.13 -7.24
CA THR A 751 8.68 -8.29 -6.84
C THR A 751 8.94 -8.67 -5.38
N ARG A 752 8.16 -9.61 -4.84
CA ARG A 752 8.29 -10.03 -3.45
C ARG A 752 9.68 -10.59 -3.18
N ASN A 753 10.29 -10.12 -2.09
CA ASN A 753 11.62 -10.54 -1.65
C ASN A 753 12.75 -10.31 -2.69
N ALA A 754 12.50 -9.53 -3.75
CA ALA A 754 13.51 -9.18 -4.75
C ALA A 754 14.51 -8.18 -4.19
N VAL A 755 15.72 -8.18 -4.78
CA VAL A 755 16.71 -7.12 -4.58
C VAL A 755 16.85 -6.39 -5.89
N VAL A 756 16.19 -5.24 -6.04
CA VAL A 756 16.25 -4.44 -7.27
C VAL A 756 17.36 -3.41 -7.19
N ARG A 757 17.93 -3.03 -8.33
CA ARG A 757 19.02 -2.05 -8.39
C ARG A 757 18.49 -0.69 -8.84
N ALA A 758 18.79 0.35 -8.06
CA ALA A 758 18.69 1.74 -8.49
C ALA A 758 20.10 2.24 -8.81
N ALA A 759 20.40 2.46 -10.08
CA ALA A 759 21.72 2.88 -10.54
C ALA A 759 21.74 4.38 -10.83
N TYR A 760 22.78 5.06 -10.35
CA TYR A 760 22.98 6.50 -10.51
C TYR A 760 24.33 6.73 -11.17
N ASP A 761 24.33 7.50 -12.24
CA ASP A 761 25.56 7.93 -12.90
C ASP A 761 26.21 9.03 -12.07
N THR A 762 27.39 8.69 -11.55
CA THR A 762 28.09 9.52 -10.57
C THR A 762 29.33 10.11 -11.22
N HIS A 763 29.46 11.42 -11.20
CA HIS A 763 30.61 12.12 -11.77
C HIS A 763 31.50 12.61 -10.63
N LYS A 764 32.73 12.09 -10.57
CA LYS A 764 33.75 12.59 -9.67
C LYS A 764 34.48 13.75 -10.32
N GLY A 765 34.53 14.88 -9.63
CA GLY A 765 35.21 16.08 -10.06
C GLY A 765 34.45 17.32 -9.60
N TYR A 766 35.08 18.48 -9.77
CA TYR A 766 34.52 19.74 -9.34
C TYR A 766 33.36 20.15 -10.23
N ARG A 767 32.40 20.84 -9.63
CA ARG A 767 31.37 21.59 -10.35
C ARG A 767 31.91 22.98 -10.59
N ALA A 768 31.93 23.42 -11.84
CA ALA A 768 32.38 24.77 -12.17
C ALA A 768 31.38 25.51 -13.04
N LEU A 769 31.23 26.80 -12.75
CA LEU A 769 30.58 27.74 -13.65
C LEU A 769 31.70 28.50 -14.38
N LEU A 770 31.91 28.13 -15.64
CA LEU A 770 32.97 28.69 -16.47
C LEU A 770 32.41 29.80 -17.35
N THR A 771 33.08 30.95 -17.37
CA THR A 771 32.78 32.00 -18.34
C THR A 771 33.74 31.87 -19.52
N LEU A 772 33.18 31.52 -20.69
CA LEU A 772 33.91 31.28 -21.93
C LEU A 772 33.88 32.52 -22.81
N THR A 773 35.07 33.05 -23.11
CA THR A 773 35.25 34.19 -24.02
C THR A 773 36.06 33.78 -25.23
N ARG A 774 35.67 34.24 -26.42
CA ARG A 774 36.44 34.10 -27.66
C ARG A 774 37.71 34.96 -27.61
N SER A 775 38.67 34.66 -28.48
CA SER A 775 39.93 35.41 -28.63
C SER A 775 39.75 36.91 -28.92
N ASN A 776 38.59 37.32 -29.43
CA ASN A 776 38.21 38.73 -29.65
C ASN A 776 37.61 39.43 -28.40
N GLY A 777 37.46 38.74 -27.27
CA GLY A 777 36.87 39.25 -26.04
C GLY A 777 35.35 39.15 -25.94
N GLU A 778 34.66 38.65 -26.97
CA GLU A 778 33.21 38.42 -26.94
C GLU A 778 32.86 37.08 -26.25
N PRO A 779 31.68 36.96 -25.61
CA PRO A 779 31.23 35.69 -25.06
C PRO A 779 30.99 34.64 -26.14
N VAL A 780 31.20 33.37 -25.80
CA VAL A 780 30.76 32.24 -26.63
C VAL A 780 29.22 32.29 -26.77
N PRO A 781 28.67 32.02 -27.96
CA PRO A 781 27.25 32.21 -28.24
C PRO A 781 26.37 31.23 -27.47
N PHE A 782 25.16 31.70 -27.13
CA PHE A 782 24.11 30.87 -26.54
C PHE A 782 23.83 29.63 -27.39
N GLY A 783 23.67 28.47 -26.74
CA GLY A 783 23.37 27.21 -27.41
C GLY A 783 24.61 26.46 -27.91
N ALA A 784 25.82 27.01 -27.75
CA ALA A 784 27.04 26.24 -27.97
C ALA A 784 27.12 25.06 -26.99
N THR A 785 27.67 23.93 -27.43
CA THR A 785 27.92 22.77 -26.57
C THR A 785 29.37 22.73 -26.13
N ALA A 786 29.62 22.59 -24.83
CA ALA A 786 30.96 22.49 -24.26
C ALA A 786 31.12 21.14 -23.57
N SER A 787 32.25 20.47 -23.82
CA SER A 787 32.60 19.16 -23.25
C SER A 787 34.08 19.13 -22.91
N VAL A 788 34.50 18.30 -21.96
CA VAL A 788 35.93 18.11 -21.63
C VAL A 788 36.56 17.16 -22.65
N ASP A 789 37.73 17.52 -23.17
CA ASP A 789 38.48 16.68 -24.10
C ASP A 789 38.81 15.32 -23.47
N GLY A 790 38.49 14.24 -24.18
CA GLY A 790 38.66 12.86 -23.70
C GLY A 790 37.62 12.34 -22.70
N GLN A 791 36.61 13.13 -22.32
CA GLN A 791 35.43 12.64 -21.58
C GLN A 791 34.25 12.31 -22.52
N ASP A 792 33.29 11.54 -22.00
CA ASP A 792 32.12 11.10 -22.77
C ASP A 792 31.31 12.30 -23.29
N ALA A 793 30.92 12.28 -24.56
CA ALA A 793 30.21 13.38 -25.22
C ALA A 793 28.83 13.67 -24.58
N ASN A 794 28.30 12.71 -23.82
CA ASN A 794 27.06 12.84 -23.05
C ASN A 794 27.18 13.78 -21.84
N LEU A 795 28.39 14.21 -21.48
CA LEU A 795 28.66 15.22 -20.44
C LEU A 795 28.72 16.64 -20.99
N ALA A 796 28.33 16.84 -22.24
CA ALA A 796 28.30 18.16 -22.85
C ALA A 796 27.19 19.03 -22.22
N SER A 797 27.59 20.22 -21.75
CA SER A 797 26.65 21.24 -21.27
C SER A 797 26.45 22.34 -22.31
N ILE A 798 25.34 23.06 -22.17
CA ILE A 798 24.98 24.14 -23.07
C ILE A 798 25.44 25.47 -22.48
N VAL A 799 26.06 26.29 -23.33
CA VAL A 799 26.51 27.65 -22.99
C VAL A 799 25.31 28.60 -22.98
N GLY A 800 25.20 29.36 -21.89
CA GLY A 800 24.20 30.41 -21.69
C GLY A 800 24.49 31.71 -22.44
N ASP A 801 23.64 32.71 -22.21
CA ASP A 801 23.61 34.00 -22.92
C ASP A 801 24.85 34.86 -22.66
N LYS A 802 25.48 34.70 -21.50
CA LYS A 802 26.71 35.41 -21.11
C LYS A 802 28.00 34.62 -21.39
N GLY A 803 27.94 33.58 -22.23
CA GLY A 803 29.08 32.68 -22.42
C GLY A 803 29.35 31.79 -21.20
N GLN A 804 28.41 31.68 -20.27
CA GLN A 804 28.56 30.89 -19.05
C GLN A 804 28.14 29.45 -19.28
N VAL A 805 28.91 28.48 -18.82
CA VAL A 805 28.56 27.06 -18.86
C VAL A 805 28.79 26.40 -17.52
N PHE A 806 27.81 25.64 -17.06
CA PHE A 806 27.93 24.81 -15.88
C PHE A 806 28.39 23.41 -16.29
N LEU A 807 29.51 22.96 -15.75
CA LEU A 807 30.06 21.63 -15.98
C LEU A 807 30.30 20.95 -14.64
N SER A 808 30.09 19.65 -14.58
CA SER A 808 30.35 18.82 -13.40
C SER A 808 31.29 17.66 -13.72
N GLY A 809 31.94 17.10 -12.71
CA GLY A 809 32.93 16.04 -12.91
C GLY A 809 34.25 16.53 -13.52
N LEU A 810 34.60 17.81 -13.32
CA LEU A 810 35.82 18.38 -13.87
C LEU A 810 37.06 18.03 -13.02
N PRO A 811 38.20 17.66 -13.64
CA PRO A 811 39.50 17.74 -12.98
C PRO A 811 39.85 19.20 -12.62
N GLU A 812 40.91 19.41 -11.84
CA GLU A 812 41.38 20.76 -11.47
C GLU A 812 41.84 21.58 -12.69
N GLU A 813 42.38 20.90 -13.70
CA GLU A 813 42.83 21.50 -14.96
C GLU A 813 42.50 20.59 -16.13
N GLY A 814 42.23 21.17 -17.29
CA GLY A 814 41.90 20.41 -18.50
C GLY A 814 41.58 21.28 -19.70
N LEU A 815 41.24 20.63 -20.81
CA LEU A 815 40.89 21.27 -22.07
C LEU A 815 39.40 21.07 -22.37
N LEU A 816 38.70 22.14 -22.75
CA LEU A 816 37.32 22.10 -23.21
C LEU A 816 37.25 22.16 -24.73
N LEU A 817 36.41 21.31 -25.31
CA LEU A 817 35.96 21.35 -26.69
C LEU A 817 34.59 22.03 -26.73
N VAL A 818 34.52 23.18 -27.40
CA VAL A 818 33.30 23.98 -27.50
C VAL A 818 32.89 24.08 -28.96
N ASN A 819 31.66 23.67 -29.28
CA ASN A 819 31.14 23.60 -30.65
C ASN A 819 29.85 24.42 -30.80
N TRP A 820 29.74 25.21 -31.88
CA TRP A 820 28.48 25.83 -32.29
C TRP A 820 28.38 25.88 -33.82
N GLY A 821 27.35 25.24 -34.36
CA GLY A 821 27.21 25.09 -35.81
C GLY A 821 28.41 24.37 -36.43
N SER A 822 29.11 25.03 -37.36
CA SER A 822 30.34 24.53 -37.99
C SER A 822 31.64 25.01 -37.35
N ALA A 823 31.56 25.87 -36.32
CA ALA A 823 32.71 26.41 -35.63
C ALA A 823 32.99 25.61 -34.34
N SER A 824 34.26 25.38 -34.07
CA SER A 824 34.75 24.78 -32.83
C SER A 824 35.93 25.58 -32.28
N CYS A 825 36.09 25.58 -30.97
CA CYS A 825 37.25 26.16 -30.30
C CYS A 825 37.68 25.32 -29.10
N ARG A 826 38.92 25.55 -28.66
CA ARG A 826 39.53 24.86 -27.53
C ARG A 826 39.81 25.85 -26.41
N ALA A 827 39.40 25.52 -25.18
CA ALA A 827 39.61 26.39 -24.02
C ALA A 827 40.27 25.63 -22.88
N ASP A 828 41.50 26.03 -22.51
CA ASP A 828 42.16 25.55 -21.30
C ASP A 828 41.51 26.19 -20.07
N TYR A 829 41.23 25.38 -19.06
CA TYR A 829 40.72 25.86 -17.78
C TYR A 829 41.59 25.35 -16.63
N ARG A 830 41.60 26.14 -15.55
CA ARG A 830 42.19 25.77 -14.27
C ARG A 830 41.31 26.30 -13.14
N LEU A 831 40.87 25.38 -12.29
CA LEU A 831 39.97 25.64 -11.18
C LEU A 831 40.80 26.01 -9.93
N ASP A 832 40.46 27.14 -9.32
CA ASP A 832 41.02 27.53 -8.02
C ASP A 832 40.08 27.03 -6.92
N ILE A 833 40.39 25.85 -6.36
CA ILE A 833 39.56 25.17 -5.35
C ILE A 833 39.40 26.02 -4.08
N SER A 834 40.34 26.93 -3.79
CA SER A 834 40.24 27.84 -2.64
C SER A 834 39.07 28.82 -2.75
N LYS A 835 38.54 29.02 -3.97
CA LYS A 835 37.38 29.87 -4.27
C LYS A 835 36.07 29.07 -4.44
N ASN A 836 36.02 27.85 -3.91
CA ASN A 836 34.80 27.06 -3.89
C ASN A 836 33.72 27.78 -3.06
N MET A 837 32.60 28.12 -3.71
CA MET A 837 31.42 28.69 -3.07
C MET A 837 30.29 27.64 -3.11
N ASN A 838 30.04 26.99 -1.97
CA ASN A 838 28.97 26.00 -1.80
C ASN A 838 29.03 24.85 -2.82
N GLY A 839 30.22 24.32 -3.09
CA GLY A 839 30.43 23.20 -4.01
C GLY A 839 30.60 23.58 -5.48
N ILE A 840 30.59 24.87 -5.83
CA ILE A 840 30.78 25.38 -7.20
C ILE A 840 32.00 26.32 -7.27
N VAL A 841 32.89 26.06 -8.21
CA VAL A 841 34.06 26.91 -8.50
C VAL A 841 33.76 27.81 -9.70
N MET A 842 33.97 29.12 -9.57
CA MET A 842 33.87 30.04 -10.70
C MET A 842 35.24 30.26 -11.33
N ALA A 843 35.35 30.10 -12.65
CA ALA A 843 36.57 30.37 -13.39
C ALA A 843 36.28 30.92 -14.79
N ASN A 844 37.31 31.47 -15.43
CA ASN A 844 37.23 32.01 -16.79
C ASN A 844 38.16 31.19 -17.68
N ALA A 845 37.73 30.94 -18.92
CA ALA A 845 38.57 30.28 -19.92
C ALA A 845 38.42 30.96 -21.28
N VAL A 846 39.54 31.08 -22.00
CA VAL A 846 39.58 31.72 -23.32
C VAL A 846 39.55 30.64 -24.39
N CYS A 847 38.59 30.74 -25.30
CA CYS A 847 38.43 29.82 -26.41
C CYS A 847 39.27 30.28 -27.61
N GLN A 848 40.20 29.42 -28.01
CA GLN A 848 41.16 29.62 -29.11
C GLN A 848 40.70 28.94 -30.40
#